data_AF-A0A7C6GBI4-F1
#
_entry.id   AF-A0A7C6GBI4-F1
#
_cell.length_a   1.000
_cell.length_b   1.000
_cell.length_c   1.000
_cell.angle_alpha   90.00
_cell.angle_beta   90.00
_cell.angle_gamma   90.00
#
_symmetry.space_group_name_H-M   'P 1'
#
loop_
_entity.id
_entity.type
_entity.pdbx_description
1 polymer ?
#
loop_
_entity_poly.entity_id
_entity_poly.type
_entity_poly.pdbx_seq_one_letter_code
_entity_poly.pdbx_strand_id
1 'polypeptide(L)'
;MKSKLLTRIMLVSLLALTLIGASAFAFPVNSPVGFATYPSLGMSGITGGGNGETVVVTNIADLQKHASSPEPLTIFVKGTITGSRDVHVESNKTIIGLGDDATLKWFGLRADGAHNIIIRNLTITDVRTDDAIALRDCHHVWIDHCDLHKAKDGLLDFTLGSDFITVSWTIFREHDKVSLINSGTNHWEDHNKNRNTYYYNWFKDNVQRNPRVGYGLGHVFNNYYTNITSYAIGTHTRAKVLAENNYFFNTNNPFQQMYNHNDWEANYGDLESVGNIFENSRGNTTGTGKSFDPSFYYDYDFILSDAAAIPNLVSTYAGPGAAFEHLVIPVPGNGTVDLAVNEPELTWVDTREVESWNVYFGTNTTLNRKANVTEPVFNPGKLQPNTVYFWRVDAVTADGEIKGELWRFRTAPALASKPQPANGSQPMPYDQADAVSAKPLELDWAAGLGAVAHDVYLGTTPELDENNLLGRVEESSFAPGRLQLGETYYWRVDTVLADGTIVPGETWSFELPVLYIGAGRTEAEDMVIGGRYFKEHHPASPGAYLVPSNYWLVKVEAGTGTLSAVWNDPDTVCDLTIAYLDQSSGRGVITVYVNDEQVDRIVATKNTNQIETHTIENVELKTGDEIRVVGSSDQSMLTRIDYIEIAVK
;
A
#
# COMPACT_ATOMS: atom_id res chain seq x y z
N MET A 1 -45.16 -11.51 56.17
CA MET A 1 -44.43 -12.73 56.57
C MET A 1 -44.46 -13.72 55.41
N LYS A 2 -43.29 -14.21 54.97
CA LYS A 2 -43.18 -15.28 53.96
C LYS A 2 -43.39 -16.64 54.63
N SER A 3 -44.23 -17.51 54.05
CA SER A 3 -43.98 -18.96 53.97
C SER A 3 -44.90 -19.68 52.96
N LYS A 4 -44.28 -20.16 51.88
CA LYS A 4 -44.34 -21.51 51.26
C LYS A 4 -45.70 -22.25 51.23
N LEU A 5 -46.12 -22.75 50.05
CA LEU A 5 -45.81 -24.12 49.55
C LEU A 5 -46.48 -24.44 48.17
N LEU A 6 -45.84 -25.36 47.41
CA LEU A 6 -46.34 -26.28 46.36
C LEU A 6 -46.45 -25.86 44.87
N THR A 7 -45.35 -26.15 44.16
CA THR A 7 -45.19 -27.05 42.99
C THR A 7 -46.40 -27.36 42.08
N ARG A 8 -46.28 -26.98 40.80
CA ARG A 8 -46.85 -27.73 39.66
C ARG A 8 -45.83 -27.82 38.53
N ILE A 9 -45.64 -29.05 38.06
CA ILE A 9 -44.81 -29.47 36.93
C ILE A 9 -45.39 -28.91 35.63
N MET A 10 -44.55 -28.34 34.76
CA MET A 10 -44.91 -28.08 33.37
C MET A 10 -43.74 -28.48 32.47
N LEU A 11 -44.03 -29.43 31.56
CA LEU A 11 -43.15 -29.87 30.47
C LEU A 11 -42.64 -28.66 29.68
N VAL A 12 -41.32 -28.53 29.57
CA VAL A 12 -40.68 -27.68 28.55
C VAL A 12 -40.47 -28.54 27.32
N SER A 13 -41.24 -28.27 26.27
CA SER A 13 -40.98 -28.76 24.92
C SER A 13 -39.77 -28.01 24.37
N LEU A 14 -38.69 -28.75 24.15
CA LEU A 14 -37.46 -28.27 23.52
C LEU A 14 -37.74 -28.08 22.02
N LEU A 15 -38.10 -26.87 21.59
CA LEU A 15 -38.05 -26.51 20.18
C LEU A 15 -36.59 -26.19 19.86
N ALA A 16 -35.89 -27.15 19.26
CA ALA A 16 -34.61 -26.90 18.63
C ALA A 16 -34.83 -25.95 17.45
N LEU A 17 -34.53 -24.67 17.67
CA LEU A 17 -34.43 -23.71 16.59
C LEU A 17 -33.09 -23.99 15.89
N THR A 18 -33.14 -24.83 14.86
CA THR A 18 -32.06 -24.89 13.87
C THR A 18 -31.98 -23.51 13.23
N LEU A 19 -31.04 -22.67 13.69
CA LEU A 19 -30.53 -21.56 12.89
C LEU A 19 -29.87 -22.21 11.68
N ILE A 20 -30.64 -22.36 10.59
CA ILE A 20 -30.03 -22.39 9.27
C ILE A 20 -29.57 -20.95 9.08
N GLY A 21 -28.31 -20.68 9.46
CA GLY A 21 -27.61 -19.53 8.94
C GLY A 21 -27.60 -19.71 7.43
N ALA A 22 -28.52 -19.02 6.74
CA ALA A 22 -28.37 -18.82 5.33
C ALA A 22 -27.09 -17.98 5.19
N SER A 23 -25.97 -18.64 4.91
CA SER A 23 -24.84 -17.98 4.29
C SER A 23 -25.40 -17.29 3.05
N ALA A 24 -25.52 -15.96 3.12
CA ALA A 24 -25.73 -15.17 1.94
C ALA A 24 -24.52 -15.47 1.05
N PHE A 25 -24.72 -16.29 0.02
CA PHE A 25 -23.70 -16.50 -0.98
C PHE A 25 -23.37 -15.12 -1.56
N ALA A 26 -22.14 -14.64 -1.32
CA ALA A 26 -21.64 -13.47 -2.00
C ALA A 26 -21.60 -13.82 -3.49
N PHE A 27 -22.46 -13.19 -4.28
CA PHE A 27 -22.30 -13.18 -5.72
C PHE A 27 -20.94 -12.51 -6.04
N PRO A 28 -20.21 -12.98 -7.07
CA PRO A 28 -18.98 -12.32 -7.48
C PRO A 28 -19.26 -10.85 -7.77
N VAL A 29 -18.55 -9.96 -7.07
CA VAL A 29 -18.60 -8.52 -7.31
C VAL A 29 -17.75 -8.23 -8.55
N ASN A 30 -18.38 -7.68 -9.59
CA ASN A 30 -17.76 -7.37 -10.88
C ASN A 30 -17.16 -5.97 -10.95
N SER A 31 -17.19 -5.23 -9.84
CA SER A 31 -16.51 -3.94 -9.64
C SER A 31 -15.27 -4.12 -8.76
N PRO A 32 -14.23 -3.29 -8.92
CA PRO A 32 -13.02 -3.39 -8.12
C PRO A 32 -13.30 -3.01 -6.67
N VAL A 33 -12.67 -3.72 -5.75
CA VAL A 33 -12.53 -3.36 -4.32
C VAL A 33 -11.04 -3.37 -3.98
N GLY A 34 -10.63 -2.65 -2.94
CA GLY A 34 -9.25 -2.65 -2.50
C GLY A 34 -8.43 -1.47 -3.00
N PHE A 35 -7.11 -1.60 -2.96
CA PHE A 35 -6.22 -0.45 -3.16
C PHE A 35 -6.32 0.21 -4.53
N ALA A 36 -6.74 -0.49 -5.59
CA ALA A 36 -6.97 0.15 -6.90
C ALA A 36 -8.08 1.24 -6.86
N THR A 37 -8.94 1.22 -5.84
CA THR A 37 -10.03 2.20 -5.65
C THR A 37 -9.66 3.37 -4.74
N TYR A 38 -8.47 3.35 -4.14
CA TYR A 38 -8.06 4.33 -3.14
C TYR A 38 -7.84 5.70 -3.78
N PRO A 39 -8.50 6.78 -3.33
CA PRO A 39 -8.40 8.09 -3.97
C PRO A 39 -7.07 8.76 -3.64
N SER A 40 -6.07 8.63 -4.51
CA SER A 40 -4.74 9.22 -4.34
C SER A 40 -4.06 9.48 -5.68
N LEU A 41 -2.97 10.25 -5.68
CA LEU A 41 -2.18 10.58 -6.87
C LEU A 41 -3.03 11.15 -8.03
N GLY A 42 -4.00 12.01 -7.70
CA GLY A 42 -4.90 12.64 -8.67
C GLY A 42 -6.04 11.75 -9.19
N MET A 43 -6.19 10.52 -8.66
CA MET A 43 -7.27 9.60 -9.02
C MET A 43 -8.34 9.57 -7.91
N SER A 44 -9.61 9.37 -8.29
CA SER A 44 -10.75 9.16 -7.36
C SER A 44 -11.24 7.70 -7.32
N GLY A 45 -10.45 6.79 -7.89
CA GLY A 45 -10.80 5.40 -8.17
C GLY A 45 -10.17 4.96 -9.49
N ILE A 46 -10.45 3.74 -9.94
CA ILE A 46 -9.95 3.22 -11.22
C ILE A 46 -11.08 3.14 -12.25
N THR A 47 -10.81 3.54 -13.49
CA THR A 47 -11.78 3.53 -14.61
C THR A 47 -11.22 2.90 -15.89
N GLY A 48 -9.90 2.67 -15.96
CA GLY A 48 -9.23 2.18 -17.17
C GLY A 48 -9.44 3.13 -18.35
N GLY A 49 -9.94 2.60 -19.46
CA GLY A 49 -10.33 3.37 -20.64
C GLY A 49 -11.53 4.31 -20.45
N GLY A 50 -12.22 4.23 -19.30
CA GLY A 50 -13.40 5.03 -19.01
C GLY A 50 -14.55 4.76 -20.00
N ASN A 51 -15.41 5.77 -20.18
CA ASN A 51 -16.42 5.80 -21.26
C ASN A 51 -15.83 6.35 -22.58
N GLY A 52 -14.52 6.14 -22.80
CA GLY A 52 -13.83 6.49 -24.03
C GLY A 52 -14.20 5.58 -25.21
N GLU A 53 -13.47 5.72 -26.31
CA GLU A 53 -13.67 4.88 -27.49
C GLU A 53 -13.41 3.40 -27.18
N THR A 54 -14.30 2.53 -27.68
CA THR A 54 -14.17 1.08 -27.62
C THR A 54 -13.69 0.52 -28.95
N VAL A 55 -12.69 -0.36 -28.93
CA VAL A 55 -12.14 -1.01 -30.12
C VAL A 55 -12.09 -2.52 -29.94
N VAL A 56 -12.27 -3.28 -31.02
CA VAL A 56 -12.10 -4.75 -31.03
C VAL A 56 -10.83 -5.10 -31.80
N VAL A 57 -9.93 -5.86 -31.17
CA VAL A 57 -8.67 -6.30 -31.76
C VAL A 57 -8.65 -7.82 -31.92
N THR A 58 -8.14 -8.28 -33.05
CA THR A 58 -8.01 -9.70 -33.40
C THR A 58 -6.59 -10.09 -33.82
N ASN A 59 -5.66 -9.12 -33.81
CA ASN A 59 -4.28 -9.30 -34.21
C ASN A 59 -3.34 -8.40 -33.41
N ILE A 60 -2.06 -8.73 -33.44
CA ILE A 60 -1.03 -8.07 -32.63
C ILE A 60 -0.78 -6.61 -33.03
N ALA A 61 -0.91 -6.27 -34.31
CA ALA A 61 -0.64 -4.92 -34.79
C ALA A 61 -1.67 -3.92 -34.25
N ASP A 62 -2.96 -4.30 -34.27
CA ASP A 62 -4.01 -3.46 -33.72
C ASP A 62 -3.91 -3.37 -32.19
N LEU A 63 -3.65 -4.48 -31.50
CA LEU A 63 -3.44 -4.46 -30.05
C LEU A 63 -2.29 -3.52 -29.65
N GLN A 64 -1.14 -3.60 -30.34
CA GLN A 64 0.00 -2.71 -30.09
C GLN A 64 -0.34 -1.24 -30.35
N LYS A 65 -1.02 -0.96 -31.45
CA LYS A 65 -1.43 0.41 -31.81
C LYS A 65 -2.35 1.01 -30.75
N HIS A 66 -3.37 0.28 -30.30
CA HIS A 66 -4.36 0.80 -29.38
C HIS A 66 -3.86 0.84 -27.94
N ALA A 67 -3.09 -0.15 -27.49
CA ALA A 67 -2.52 -0.18 -26.14
C ALA A 67 -1.52 0.96 -25.90
N SER A 68 -0.78 1.37 -26.93
CA SER A 68 0.18 2.49 -26.87
C SER A 68 -0.41 3.86 -27.23
N SER A 69 -1.73 3.94 -27.45
CA SER A 69 -2.40 5.22 -27.72
C SER A 69 -2.37 6.13 -26.48
N PRO A 70 -2.17 7.45 -26.62
CA PRO A 70 -2.31 8.38 -25.49
C PRO A 70 -3.78 8.53 -25.04
N GLU A 71 -4.75 8.25 -25.92
CA GLU A 71 -6.17 8.40 -25.63
C GLU A 71 -6.69 7.31 -24.68
N PRO A 72 -7.66 7.61 -23.78
CA PRO A 72 -8.36 6.60 -23.02
C PRO A 72 -9.12 5.63 -23.93
N LEU A 73 -8.84 4.33 -23.81
CA LEU A 73 -9.45 3.30 -24.68
C LEU A 73 -9.86 2.05 -23.92
N THR A 74 -11.01 1.49 -24.31
CA THR A 74 -11.39 0.13 -23.97
C THR A 74 -11.13 -0.78 -25.17
N ILE A 75 -10.23 -1.75 -24.98
CA ILE A 75 -9.70 -2.64 -26.00
C ILE A 75 -10.23 -4.05 -25.73
N PHE A 76 -11.17 -4.46 -26.56
CA PHE A 76 -11.74 -5.80 -26.55
C PHE A 76 -10.86 -6.76 -27.37
N VAL A 77 -10.30 -7.78 -26.73
CA VAL A 77 -9.50 -8.81 -27.38
C VAL A 77 -10.39 -9.98 -27.77
N LYS A 78 -10.39 -10.36 -29.05
CA LYS A 78 -11.19 -11.48 -29.54
C LYS A 78 -10.32 -12.62 -30.06
N GLY A 79 -10.54 -13.81 -29.49
CA GLY A 79 -9.81 -15.03 -29.86
C GLY A 79 -8.34 -15.00 -29.47
N THR A 80 -7.52 -15.80 -30.15
CA THR A 80 -6.09 -15.90 -29.86
C THR A 80 -5.26 -14.91 -30.69
N ILE A 81 -4.53 -14.03 -30.01
CA ILE A 81 -3.49 -13.18 -30.59
C ILE A 81 -2.12 -13.77 -30.26
N THR A 82 -1.27 -13.88 -31.27
CA THR A 82 0.12 -14.35 -31.11
C THR A 82 1.11 -13.24 -31.42
N GLY A 83 2.24 -13.23 -30.72
CA GLY A 83 3.27 -12.20 -30.84
C GLY A 83 4.65 -12.72 -30.49
N SER A 84 5.66 -11.85 -30.61
CA SER A 84 7.07 -12.19 -30.34
C SER A 84 7.76 -11.23 -29.38
N ARG A 85 7.06 -10.16 -28.97
CA ARG A 85 7.51 -9.09 -28.09
C ARG A 85 6.34 -8.61 -27.26
N ASP A 86 6.63 -8.13 -26.07
CA ASP A 86 5.61 -7.58 -25.17
C ASP A 86 4.91 -6.38 -25.81
N VAL A 87 3.64 -6.22 -25.46
CA VAL A 87 2.84 -5.05 -25.83
C VAL A 87 3.00 -4.01 -24.74
N HIS A 88 3.46 -2.82 -25.13
CA HIS A 88 3.48 -1.66 -24.25
C HIS A 88 2.06 -1.12 -24.04
N VAL A 89 1.69 -0.85 -22.79
CA VAL A 89 0.39 -0.34 -22.37
C VAL A 89 0.59 1.04 -21.74
N GLU A 90 -0.02 2.05 -22.35
CA GLU A 90 -0.05 3.42 -21.82
C GLU A 90 -1.14 3.59 -20.75
N SER A 91 -1.16 4.77 -20.12
CA SER A 91 -2.18 5.11 -19.12
C SER A 91 -3.60 5.10 -19.70
N ASN A 92 -4.60 4.98 -18.81
CA ASN A 92 -6.03 5.02 -19.15
C ASN A 92 -6.42 3.94 -20.17
N LYS A 93 -6.16 2.68 -19.85
CA LYS A 93 -6.47 1.55 -20.72
C LYS A 93 -7.30 0.52 -19.99
N THR A 94 -8.34 0.04 -20.66
CA THR A 94 -8.99 -1.23 -20.33
C THR A 94 -8.64 -2.21 -21.44
N ILE A 95 -8.03 -3.35 -21.10
CA ILE A 95 -7.83 -4.46 -22.03
C ILE A 95 -8.63 -5.64 -21.48
N ILE A 96 -9.66 -6.05 -22.21
CA ILE A 96 -10.61 -7.05 -21.75
C ILE A 96 -10.86 -8.10 -22.84
N GLY A 97 -10.88 -9.38 -22.47
CA GLY A 97 -11.23 -10.45 -23.40
C GLY A 97 -12.72 -10.49 -23.71
N LEU A 98 -13.08 -10.78 -24.95
CA LEU A 98 -14.42 -11.17 -25.35
C LEU A 98 -14.55 -12.69 -25.31
N GLY A 99 -15.58 -13.19 -24.63
CA GLY A 99 -15.76 -14.61 -24.38
C GLY A 99 -14.78 -15.18 -23.35
N ASP A 100 -14.72 -16.50 -23.27
CA ASP A 100 -13.81 -17.26 -22.40
C ASP A 100 -12.54 -17.76 -23.12
N ASP A 101 -12.38 -17.43 -24.41
CA ASP A 101 -11.30 -17.92 -25.28
C ASP A 101 -10.28 -16.85 -25.70
N ALA A 102 -10.46 -15.59 -25.28
CA ALA A 102 -9.54 -14.50 -25.55
C ALA A 102 -8.15 -14.78 -24.95
N THR A 103 -7.16 -14.95 -25.82
CA THR A 103 -5.83 -15.46 -25.44
C THR A 103 -4.71 -14.61 -26.02
N LEU A 104 -3.78 -14.16 -25.19
CA LEU A 104 -2.49 -13.60 -25.60
C LEU A 104 -1.41 -14.67 -25.44
N LYS A 105 -0.75 -15.02 -26.55
CA LYS A 105 0.17 -16.16 -26.58
C LYS A 105 1.57 -15.77 -27.07
N TRP A 106 2.58 -16.20 -26.34
CA TRP A 106 4.03 -15.97 -26.59
C TRP A 106 4.58 -14.58 -26.26
N PHE A 107 3.75 -13.65 -25.79
CA PHE A 107 4.13 -12.31 -25.36
C PHE A 107 3.33 -11.89 -24.12
N GLY A 108 3.88 -10.96 -23.33
CA GLY A 108 3.21 -10.36 -22.19
C GLY A 108 2.75 -8.92 -22.45
N LEU A 109 2.17 -8.32 -21.41
CA LEU A 109 1.82 -6.89 -21.37
C LEU A 109 2.82 -6.17 -20.46
N ARG A 110 3.27 -4.99 -20.86
CA ARG A 110 4.21 -4.18 -20.09
C ARG A 110 3.74 -2.74 -20.00
N ALA A 111 3.83 -2.16 -18.81
CA ALA A 111 3.63 -0.74 -18.60
C ALA A 111 4.78 -0.17 -17.75
N ASP A 112 5.22 1.04 -18.10
CA ASP A 112 6.30 1.77 -17.41
C ASP A 112 5.81 3.21 -17.18
N GLY A 113 5.73 3.67 -15.93
CA GLY A 113 5.30 5.04 -15.59
C GLY A 113 3.81 5.33 -15.87
N ALA A 114 2.97 4.30 -15.95
CA ALA A 114 1.58 4.41 -16.40
C ALA A 114 0.55 4.22 -15.28
N HIS A 115 -0.65 4.75 -15.45
CA HIS A 115 -1.70 4.65 -14.44
C HIS A 115 -3.07 4.39 -15.03
N ASN A 116 -4.01 3.99 -14.16
CA ASN A 116 -5.40 3.73 -14.53
C ASN A 116 -5.50 2.63 -15.60
N ILE A 117 -5.02 1.43 -15.26
CA ILE A 117 -4.95 0.28 -16.16
C ILE A 117 -5.82 -0.86 -15.65
N ILE A 118 -6.69 -1.37 -16.51
CA ILE A 118 -7.55 -2.52 -16.24
C ILE A 118 -7.19 -3.64 -17.23
N ILE A 119 -6.88 -4.83 -16.71
CA ILE A 119 -6.65 -6.03 -17.52
C ILE A 119 -7.62 -7.09 -17.01
N ARG A 120 -8.56 -7.51 -17.85
CA ARG A 120 -9.65 -8.41 -17.44
C ARG A 120 -9.95 -9.53 -18.41
N ASN A 121 -10.46 -10.66 -17.91
CA ASN A 121 -11.04 -11.71 -18.74
C ASN A 121 -10.10 -12.25 -19.84
N LEU A 122 -8.81 -12.39 -19.55
CA LEU A 122 -7.80 -12.82 -20.53
C LEU A 122 -7.05 -14.06 -20.06
N THR A 123 -6.78 -14.97 -21.00
CA THR A 123 -5.71 -15.96 -20.84
C THR A 123 -4.41 -15.38 -21.37
N ILE A 124 -3.33 -15.36 -20.57
CA ILE A 124 -1.98 -14.98 -21.03
C ILE A 124 -1.04 -16.15 -20.74
N THR A 125 -0.44 -16.70 -21.80
CA THR A 125 0.28 -17.97 -21.70
C THR A 125 1.44 -18.15 -22.67
N ASP A 126 2.32 -19.10 -22.32
CA ASP A 126 3.52 -19.49 -23.07
C ASP A 126 4.43 -18.29 -23.38
N VAL A 127 4.49 -17.29 -22.48
CA VAL A 127 5.22 -16.03 -22.69
C VAL A 127 6.72 -16.28 -22.73
N ARG A 128 7.38 -15.83 -23.81
CA ARG A 128 8.80 -16.16 -24.10
C ARG A 128 9.77 -15.02 -23.83
N THR A 129 9.24 -13.82 -23.62
CA THR A 129 9.97 -12.57 -23.44
C THR A 129 10.49 -12.47 -22.02
N ASP A 130 9.58 -12.26 -21.07
CA ASP A 130 9.84 -12.11 -19.64
C ASP A 130 8.59 -12.50 -18.83
N ASP A 131 7.87 -11.52 -18.27
CA ASP A 131 6.66 -11.70 -17.46
C ASP A 131 5.39 -11.75 -18.31
N ALA A 132 4.31 -12.37 -17.80
CA ALA A 132 3.01 -12.26 -18.47
C ALA A 132 2.42 -10.84 -18.38
N ILE A 133 2.55 -10.20 -17.22
CA ILE A 133 2.20 -8.79 -17.00
C ILE A 133 3.31 -8.16 -16.14
N ALA A 134 3.98 -7.14 -16.68
CA ALA A 134 5.01 -6.36 -16.00
C ALA A 134 4.57 -4.90 -15.83
N LEU A 135 4.50 -4.43 -14.59
CA LEU A 135 4.07 -3.08 -14.23
C LEU A 135 5.19 -2.41 -13.44
N ARG A 136 5.73 -1.32 -13.97
CA ARG A 136 6.90 -0.62 -13.43
C ARG A 136 6.57 0.85 -13.23
N ASP A 137 6.77 1.39 -12.03
CA ASP A 137 6.35 2.76 -11.68
C ASP A 137 4.90 3.06 -12.07
N CYS A 138 4.01 2.07 -11.88
CA CYS A 138 2.61 2.17 -12.28
C CYS A 138 1.70 2.38 -11.08
N HIS A 139 0.54 3.04 -11.27
CA HIS A 139 -0.45 3.10 -10.19
C HIS A 139 -1.91 3.00 -10.60
N HIS A 140 -2.75 2.58 -9.65
CA HIS A 140 -4.17 2.33 -9.87
C HIS A 140 -4.37 1.30 -10.98
N VAL A 141 -4.11 0.04 -10.64
CA VAL A 141 -4.18 -1.08 -11.57
C VAL A 141 -5.15 -2.14 -11.06
N TRP A 142 -5.97 -2.68 -11.96
CA TRP A 142 -6.87 -3.78 -11.64
C TRP A 142 -6.69 -4.95 -12.60
N ILE A 143 -6.29 -6.10 -12.06
CA ILE A 143 -6.16 -7.36 -12.77
C ILE A 143 -7.29 -8.28 -12.31
N ASP A 144 -8.16 -8.70 -13.21
CA ASP A 144 -9.36 -9.44 -12.79
C ASP A 144 -9.89 -10.49 -13.77
N HIS A 145 -10.32 -11.65 -13.25
CA HIS A 145 -10.81 -12.77 -14.06
C HIS A 145 -9.83 -13.22 -15.17
N CYS A 146 -8.52 -13.15 -14.91
CA CYS A 146 -7.51 -13.64 -15.85
C CYS A 146 -7.11 -15.11 -15.58
N ASP A 147 -6.51 -15.78 -16.56
CA ASP A 147 -5.75 -17.02 -16.39
C ASP A 147 -4.30 -16.78 -16.86
N LEU A 148 -3.37 -16.72 -15.92
CA LEU A 148 -1.96 -16.47 -16.15
C LEU A 148 -1.16 -17.75 -15.85
N HIS A 149 -0.41 -18.24 -16.85
CA HIS A 149 0.44 -19.42 -16.67
C HIS A 149 1.58 -19.49 -17.70
N LYS A 150 2.65 -20.22 -17.37
CA LYS A 150 3.77 -20.52 -18.29
C LYS A 150 4.42 -19.28 -18.92
N ALA A 151 4.86 -18.34 -18.08
CA ALA A 151 5.74 -17.27 -18.51
C ALA A 151 7.22 -17.68 -18.40
N LYS A 152 8.14 -16.81 -18.81
CA LYS A 152 9.58 -17.07 -18.71
C LYS A 152 10.14 -16.67 -17.34
N ASP A 153 9.69 -15.54 -16.79
CA ASP A 153 10.05 -15.09 -15.44
C ASP A 153 8.84 -15.05 -14.50
N GLY A 154 8.19 -13.90 -14.33
CA GLY A 154 7.01 -13.65 -13.50
C GLY A 154 5.70 -13.92 -14.23
N LEU A 155 4.60 -14.17 -13.52
CA LEU A 155 3.26 -13.99 -14.12
C LEU A 155 2.81 -12.53 -13.98
N LEU A 156 2.87 -11.99 -12.77
CA LEU A 156 2.47 -10.61 -12.49
C LEU A 156 3.48 -9.92 -11.58
N ASP A 157 4.31 -9.06 -12.18
CA ASP A 157 5.33 -8.31 -11.45
C ASP A 157 4.97 -6.82 -11.39
N PHE A 158 5.00 -6.26 -10.19
CA PHE A 158 4.65 -4.89 -9.83
C PHE A 158 5.82 -4.28 -9.06
N THR A 159 6.60 -3.44 -9.74
CA THR A 159 7.95 -3.06 -9.33
C THR A 159 8.24 -1.58 -9.60
N LEU A 160 9.45 -1.14 -9.25
CA LEU A 160 10.00 0.20 -9.40
C LEU A 160 9.07 1.29 -8.89
N GLY A 161 8.64 1.18 -7.63
CA GLY A 161 7.78 2.18 -7.00
C GLY A 161 6.35 2.21 -7.54
N SER A 162 5.86 1.07 -8.05
CA SER A 162 4.44 0.94 -8.39
C SER A 162 3.57 0.95 -7.12
N ASP A 163 2.31 1.39 -7.24
CA ASP A 163 1.40 1.50 -6.09
C ASP A 163 -0.08 1.33 -6.43
N PHE A 164 -0.90 0.90 -5.47
CA PHE A 164 -2.35 0.75 -5.64
C PHE A 164 -2.78 -0.27 -6.71
N ILE A 165 -2.50 -1.56 -6.46
CA ILE A 165 -2.99 -2.68 -7.29
C ILE A 165 -4.07 -3.50 -6.57
N THR A 166 -5.12 -3.86 -7.30
CA THR A 166 -6.06 -4.92 -6.92
C THR A 166 -5.94 -6.07 -7.91
N VAL A 167 -5.85 -7.29 -7.39
CA VAL A 167 -5.89 -8.53 -8.17
C VAL A 167 -7.04 -9.38 -7.65
N SER A 168 -8.02 -9.65 -8.50
CA SER A 168 -9.22 -10.38 -8.10
C SER A 168 -9.61 -11.48 -9.07
N TRP A 169 -10.22 -12.55 -8.55
CA TRP A 169 -10.80 -13.63 -9.36
C TRP A 169 -9.85 -14.20 -10.43
N THR A 170 -8.54 -14.08 -10.26
CA THR A 170 -7.54 -14.47 -11.27
C THR A 170 -6.97 -15.84 -10.92
N ILE A 171 -6.81 -16.69 -11.94
CA ILE A 171 -6.13 -17.96 -11.84
C ILE A 171 -4.65 -17.74 -12.17
N PHE A 172 -3.77 -18.10 -11.23
CA PHE A 172 -2.34 -18.21 -11.42
C PHE A 172 -1.95 -19.68 -11.34
N ARG A 173 -1.40 -20.26 -12.40
CA ARG A 173 -1.11 -21.70 -12.38
C ARG A 173 0.13 -22.15 -13.12
N GLU A 174 0.60 -23.35 -12.78
CA GLU A 174 1.66 -24.08 -13.47
C GLU A 174 2.93 -23.24 -13.67
N HIS A 175 3.35 -22.50 -12.64
CA HIS A 175 4.44 -21.54 -12.77
C HIS A 175 5.34 -21.45 -11.52
N ASP A 176 6.60 -21.07 -11.73
CA ASP A 176 7.59 -20.97 -10.65
C ASP A 176 7.44 -19.67 -9.85
N LYS A 177 7.77 -18.54 -10.48
CA LYS A 177 7.78 -17.19 -9.88
C LYS A 177 6.47 -16.48 -10.23
N VAL A 178 5.47 -16.54 -9.36
CA VAL A 178 4.10 -16.15 -9.72
C VAL A 178 3.89 -14.65 -9.73
N SER A 179 3.96 -13.98 -8.58
CA SER A 179 3.72 -12.55 -8.49
C SER A 179 4.63 -11.85 -7.49
N LEU A 180 5.36 -10.85 -7.98
CA LEU A 180 6.28 -10.04 -7.21
C LEU A 180 5.72 -8.63 -7.00
N ILE A 181 5.56 -8.22 -5.75
CA ILE A 181 5.15 -6.87 -5.34
C ILE A 181 6.32 -6.22 -4.59
N ASN A 182 7.39 -5.92 -5.33
CA ASN A 182 8.60 -5.18 -4.93
C ASN A 182 9.70 -5.33 -5.98
N SER A 183 10.68 -4.46 -5.91
CA SER A 183 11.87 -4.48 -6.76
C SER A 183 13.04 -5.26 -6.13
N GLY A 184 12.95 -5.65 -4.86
CA GLY A 184 14.03 -6.29 -4.09
C GLY A 184 14.32 -5.56 -2.78
N THR A 185 15.46 -5.79 -2.14
CA THR A 185 15.81 -5.24 -0.80
C THR A 185 16.63 -3.94 -0.85
N ASN A 186 16.85 -3.37 -2.03
CA ASN A 186 17.68 -2.18 -2.18
C ASN A 186 17.05 -1.18 -3.15
N HIS A 187 15.76 -0.91 -2.95
CA HIS A 187 14.96 -0.04 -3.80
C HIS A 187 14.30 1.03 -2.95
N TRP A 188 14.76 2.25 -3.18
CA TRP A 188 14.36 3.42 -2.43
C TRP A 188 12.99 3.91 -2.93
N GLU A 189 12.77 3.74 -4.24
CA GLU A 189 11.56 4.10 -4.97
C GLU A 189 10.31 3.31 -4.52
N ASP A 190 10.51 2.15 -3.89
CA ASP A 190 9.44 1.30 -3.33
C ASP A 190 9.00 1.71 -1.92
N HIS A 191 9.76 2.61 -1.25
CA HIS A 191 9.44 3.04 0.11
C HIS A 191 8.06 3.72 0.17
N ASN A 192 7.23 3.33 1.14
CA ASN A 192 5.85 3.82 1.32
C ASN A 192 4.91 3.59 0.11
N LYS A 193 5.26 2.68 -0.81
CA LYS A 193 4.46 2.29 -1.98
C LYS A 193 4.08 0.81 -1.93
N ASN A 194 3.96 0.14 -3.08
CA ASN A 194 3.66 -1.30 -3.18
C ASN A 194 2.35 -1.74 -2.48
N ARG A 195 1.36 -0.85 -2.33
CA ARG A 195 0.07 -1.19 -1.71
C ARG A 195 -0.75 -2.07 -2.64
N ASN A 196 -1.13 -3.25 -2.16
CA ASN A 196 -1.71 -4.30 -2.98
C ASN A 196 -2.84 -5.05 -2.27
N THR A 197 -3.84 -5.43 -3.04
CA THR A 197 -4.97 -6.26 -2.59
C THR A 197 -5.08 -7.49 -3.49
N TYR A 198 -5.19 -8.68 -2.88
CA TYR A 198 -5.43 -9.95 -3.57
C TYR A 198 -6.67 -10.62 -2.99
N TYR A 199 -7.72 -10.85 -3.79
CA TYR A 199 -8.88 -11.58 -3.32
C TYR A 199 -9.55 -12.51 -4.33
N TYR A 200 -10.13 -13.60 -3.84
CA TYR A 200 -10.79 -14.64 -4.66
C TYR A 200 -9.92 -15.19 -5.81
N ASN A 201 -8.60 -15.08 -5.71
CA ASN A 201 -7.69 -15.65 -6.71
C ASN A 201 -7.47 -17.14 -6.47
N TRP A 202 -7.16 -17.88 -7.53
CA TRP A 202 -6.73 -19.26 -7.45
C TRP A 202 -5.23 -19.38 -7.75
N PHE A 203 -4.42 -19.64 -6.74
CA PHE A 203 -3.01 -20.00 -6.89
C PHE A 203 -2.88 -21.53 -6.94
N LYS A 204 -2.61 -22.08 -8.12
CA LYS A 204 -2.75 -23.52 -8.40
C LYS A 204 -1.50 -24.14 -9.00
N ASP A 205 -0.97 -25.17 -8.36
CA ASP A 205 0.17 -25.94 -8.89
C ASP A 205 1.41 -25.06 -9.16
N ASN A 206 1.66 -24.09 -8.27
CA ASN A 206 2.77 -23.14 -8.37
C ASN A 206 3.92 -23.49 -7.43
N VAL A 207 5.07 -22.83 -7.63
CA VAL A 207 6.22 -22.99 -6.75
C VAL A 207 6.23 -21.91 -5.66
N GLN A 208 6.33 -20.63 -6.03
CA GLN A 208 6.61 -19.53 -5.10
C GLN A 208 6.04 -18.16 -5.54
N ARG A 209 6.09 -17.19 -4.61
CA ARG A 209 5.66 -15.79 -4.80
C ARG A 209 4.16 -15.65 -5.08
N ASN A 210 3.31 -16.08 -4.16
CA ASN A 210 1.86 -16.11 -4.35
C ASN A 210 1.07 -15.17 -3.39
N PRO A 211 1.30 -13.85 -3.31
CA PRO A 211 2.39 -13.05 -3.88
C PRO A 211 3.64 -13.02 -2.97
N ARG A 212 4.71 -12.35 -3.39
CA ARG A 212 5.82 -11.93 -2.52
C ARG A 212 5.81 -10.40 -2.40
N VAL A 213 5.60 -9.89 -1.19
CA VAL A 213 5.43 -8.45 -0.89
C VAL A 213 6.64 -7.90 -0.15
N GLY A 214 7.11 -6.72 -0.56
CA GLY A 214 8.15 -5.93 0.10
C GLY A 214 7.76 -4.45 0.21
N TYR A 215 8.21 -3.76 1.26
CA TYR A 215 7.94 -2.35 1.59
C TYR A 215 6.49 -1.98 1.93
N GLY A 216 5.54 -2.44 1.13
CA GLY A 216 4.17 -1.94 1.13
C GLY A 216 3.21 -2.67 2.06
N LEU A 217 1.94 -2.31 1.90
CA LEU A 217 0.81 -2.90 2.59
C LEU A 217 0.15 -3.95 1.68
N GLY A 218 0.12 -5.21 2.11
CA GLY A 218 -0.52 -6.31 1.37
C GLY A 218 -1.78 -6.81 2.07
N HIS A 219 -2.94 -6.67 1.44
CA HIS A 219 -4.18 -7.28 1.93
C HIS A 219 -4.52 -8.50 1.06
N VAL A 220 -4.29 -9.70 1.59
CA VAL A 220 -4.42 -10.96 0.87
C VAL A 220 -5.52 -11.78 1.51
N PHE A 221 -6.73 -11.76 0.95
CA PHE A 221 -7.88 -12.40 1.58
C PHE A 221 -8.72 -13.27 0.65
N ASN A 222 -9.39 -14.30 1.20
CA ASN A 222 -10.29 -15.16 0.42
C ASN A 222 -9.68 -15.81 -0.84
N ASN A 223 -8.36 -16.00 -0.90
CA ASN A 223 -7.70 -16.68 -2.01
C ASN A 223 -7.65 -18.19 -1.74
N TYR A 224 -7.66 -18.97 -2.82
CA TYR A 224 -7.50 -20.42 -2.79
C TYR A 224 -6.10 -20.81 -3.26
N TYR A 225 -5.34 -21.46 -2.38
CA TYR A 225 -4.00 -21.97 -2.65
C TYR A 225 -4.05 -23.49 -2.72
N THR A 226 -3.63 -24.07 -3.84
CA THR A 226 -3.59 -25.52 -4.03
C THR A 226 -2.24 -25.97 -4.57
N ASN A 227 -1.63 -26.97 -3.92
CA ASN A 227 -0.40 -27.63 -4.37
C ASN A 227 0.80 -26.68 -4.54
N ILE A 228 1.03 -25.80 -3.55
CA ILE A 228 2.17 -24.88 -3.58
C ILE A 228 3.43 -25.56 -3.06
N THR A 229 4.44 -25.69 -3.93
CA THR A 229 5.59 -26.56 -3.68
C THR A 229 6.77 -25.91 -2.95
N SER A 230 6.85 -24.57 -2.87
CA SER A 230 7.85 -23.87 -2.05
C SER A 230 7.19 -23.04 -0.95
N TYR A 231 6.62 -21.87 -1.29
CA TYR A 231 5.87 -21.03 -0.36
C TYR A 231 4.74 -20.28 -1.07
N ALA A 232 3.67 -19.98 -0.33
CA ALA A 232 2.57 -19.16 -0.83
C ALA A 232 2.89 -17.66 -0.67
N ILE A 233 2.55 -17.06 0.46
CA ILE A 233 2.71 -15.62 0.69
C ILE A 233 4.10 -15.34 1.28
N GLY A 234 4.89 -14.54 0.56
CA GLY A 234 6.20 -14.08 1.00
C GLY A 234 6.16 -12.64 1.52
N THR A 235 6.89 -12.34 2.60
CA THR A 235 7.04 -10.97 3.12
C THR A 235 8.52 -10.63 3.37
N HIS A 236 8.88 -9.35 3.21
CA HIS A 236 10.19 -8.80 3.60
C HIS A 236 10.19 -7.26 3.60
N THR A 237 11.32 -6.69 4.00
CA THR A 237 11.69 -5.27 3.93
C THR A 237 10.55 -4.34 4.34
N ARG A 238 10.16 -4.41 5.60
CA ARG A 238 9.12 -3.62 6.27
C ARG A 238 7.71 -3.71 5.69
N ALA A 239 7.46 -4.66 4.78
CA ALA A 239 6.10 -4.95 4.34
C ALA A 239 5.22 -5.33 5.54
N LYS A 240 3.96 -4.91 5.48
CA LYS A 240 2.91 -5.35 6.41
C LYS A 240 1.83 -6.06 5.62
N VAL A 241 1.64 -7.35 5.88
CA VAL A 241 0.73 -8.21 5.12
C VAL A 241 -0.34 -8.78 6.03
N LEU A 242 -1.62 -8.50 5.75
CA LEU A 242 -2.74 -9.18 6.37
C LEU A 242 -3.17 -10.32 5.45
N ALA A 243 -2.97 -11.56 5.89
CA ALA A 243 -3.49 -12.74 5.22
C ALA A 243 -4.76 -13.19 5.96
N GLU A 244 -5.95 -12.95 5.39
CA GLU A 244 -7.21 -13.26 6.07
C GLU A 244 -8.20 -14.14 5.30
N ASN A 245 -8.82 -15.10 5.98
CA ASN A 245 -9.83 -16.00 5.42
C ASN A 245 -9.46 -16.67 4.08
N ASN A 246 -8.18 -16.99 3.87
CA ASN A 246 -7.70 -17.76 2.72
C ASN A 246 -7.81 -19.27 3.01
N TYR A 247 -7.85 -20.06 1.95
CA TYR A 247 -7.83 -21.52 2.04
C TYR A 247 -6.55 -22.08 1.41
N PHE A 248 -5.76 -22.79 2.21
CA PHE A 248 -4.53 -23.45 1.79
C PHE A 248 -4.71 -24.96 1.78
N PHE A 249 -4.60 -25.57 0.62
CA PHE A 249 -4.66 -27.02 0.42
C PHE A 249 -3.33 -27.53 -0.13
N ASN A 250 -2.71 -28.49 0.57
CA ASN A 250 -1.44 -29.09 0.14
C ASN A 250 -0.33 -28.05 -0.14
N THR A 251 -0.12 -27.12 0.79
CA THR A 251 0.84 -26.02 0.68
C THR A 251 2.04 -26.24 1.61
N ASN A 252 3.26 -26.13 1.09
CA ASN A 252 4.49 -26.40 1.87
C ASN A 252 4.85 -25.33 2.90
N ASN A 253 4.71 -24.05 2.57
CA ASN A 253 4.88 -22.93 3.50
C ASN A 253 3.86 -21.86 3.15
N PRO A 254 2.70 -21.81 3.83
CA PRO A 254 1.71 -20.77 3.58
C PRO A 254 2.30 -19.37 3.73
N PHE A 255 3.16 -19.16 4.72
CA PHE A 255 3.84 -17.88 4.95
C PHE A 255 5.36 -18.06 4.95
N GLN A 256 6.08 -17.09 4.37
CA GLN A 256 7.55 -17.11 4.33
C GLN A 256 8.11 -15.71 4.58
N GLN A 257 8.89 -15.56 5.65
CA GLN A 257 9.82 -14.45 5.82
C GLN A 257 10.98 -14.64 4.84
N MET A 258 11.26 -13.66 3.99
CA MET A 258 12.44 -13.71 3.12
C MET A 258 13.64 -13.15 3.87
N TYR A 259 14.82 -13.67 3.52
CA TYR A 259 16.10 -13.24 4.09
C TYR A 259 16.18 -13.50 5.60
N ASN A 260 16.80 -12.58 6.34
CA ASN A 260 17.03 -12.77 7.78
C ASN A 260 15.74 -12.56 8.58
N HIS A 261 15.71 -13.17 9.77
CA HIS A 261 14.49 -13.42 10.54
C HIS A 261 14.35 -12.53 11.79
N ASN A 262 15.24 -11.56 12.01
CA ASN A 262 15.14 -10.70 13.19
C ASN A 262 14.32 -9.44 12.89
N ASP A 263 13.39 -9.11 13.77
CA ASP A 263 12.46 -7.97 13.65
C ASP A 263 13.12 -6.58 13.62
N TRP A 264 14.34 -6.47 14.12
CA TRP A 264 15.15 -5.26 14.08
C TRP A 264 15.92 -5.07 12.76
N GLU A 265 15.98 -6.07 11.88
CA GLU A 265 16.67 -5.97 10.59
C GLU A 265 15.84 -5.26 9.53
N ALA A 266 16.52 -4.63 8.58
CA ALA A 266 15.91 -3.91 7.45
C ALA A 266 14.93 -4.77 6.65
N ASN A 267 15.32 -6.04 6.43
CA ASN A 267 14.62 -6.97 5.55
C ASN A 267 13.48 -7.73 6.22
N TYR A 268 13.20 -7.46 7.50
CA TYR A 268 12.09 -8.09 8.20
C TYR A 268 10.74 -7.58 7.69
N GLY A 269 9.74 -8.45 7.54
CA GLY A 269 8.38 -8.07 7.18
C GLY A 269 7.37 -8.65 8.18
N ASP A 270 6.32 -7.90 8.47
CA ASP A 270 5.22 -8.35 9.32
C ASP A 270 4.14 -9.01 8.45
N LEU A 271 3.74 -10.22 8.82
CA LEU A 271 2.60 -10.92 8.24
C LEU A 271 1.70 -11.42 9.36
N GLU A 272 0.44 -11.03 9.33
CA GLU A 272 -0.59 -11.42 10.28
C GLU A 272 -1.56 -12.41 9.62
N SER A 273 -1.86 -13.52 10.30
CA SER A 273 -2.75 -14.59 9.84
C SER A 273 -4.06 -14.56 10.62
N VAL A 274 -5.19 -14.34 9.93
CA VAL A 274 -6.52 -14.27 10.55
C VAL A 274 -7.51 -15.18 9.80
N GLY A 275 -8.19 -16.08 10.52
CA GLY A 275 -9.30 -16.87 9.94
C GLY A 275 -8.96 -17.81 8.75
N ASN A 276 -7.68 -18.02 8.44
CA ASN A 276 -7.24 -18.91 7.36
C ASN A 276 -7.48 -20.40 7.68
N ILE A 277 -7.74 -21.21 6.66
CA ILE A 277 -7.79 -22.67 6.76
C ILE A 277 -6.55 -23.29 6.12
N PHE A 278 -5.90 -24.21 6.83
CA PHE A 278 -4.72 -24.94 6.36
C PHE A 278 -5.02 -26.44 6.34
N GLU A 279 -5.41 -26.95 5.17
CA GLU A 279 -5.66 -28.37 4.94
C GLU A 279 -4.44 -29.02 4.27
N ASN A 280 -3.96 -30.12 4.86
CA ASN A 280 -2.79 -30.86 4.38
C ASN A 280 -1.56 -29.97 4.09
N SER A 281 -1.43 -28.86 4.82
CA SER A 281 -0.37 -27.87 4.63
C SER A 281 0.61 -27.92 5.80
N ARG A 282 1.86 -27.53 5.55
CA ARG A 282 2.96 -27.54 6.53
C ARG A 282 3.70 -26.20 6.52
N GLY A 283 4.78 -26.07 7.28
CA GLY A 283 5.55 -24.82 7.34
C GLY A 283 4.91 -23.77 8.26
N ASN A 284 5.21 -22.49 8.02
CA ASN A 284 4.66 -21.39 8.83
C ASN A 284 3.20 -21.10 8.45
N THR A 285 2.32 -21.20 9.44
CA THR A 285 0.86 -20.91 9.38
C THR A 285 0.42 -19.81 10.35
N THR A 286 1.35 -19.26 11.13
CA THR A 286 1.06 -18.24 12.15
C THR A 286 1.31 -16.82 11.65
N GLY A 287 2.24 -16.67 10.70
CA GLY A 287 2.75 -15.38 10.26
C GLY A 287 4.04 -15.00 10.99
N THR A 288 4.42 -13.72 10.92
CA THR A 288 5.66 -13.18 11.49
C THR A 288 5.41 -12.06 12.50
N GLY A 289 4.31 -11.30 12.36
CA GLY A 289 4.05 -10.15 13.21
C GLY A 289 2.69 -9.50 12.97
N LYS A 290 2.50 -8.29 13.49
CA LYS A 290 1.23 -7.56 13.38
C LYS A 290 1.20 -6.72 12.10
N SER A 291 0.11 -6.81 11.36
CA SER A 291 -0.07 -6.10 10.10
C SER A 291 -0.67 -4.69 10.30
N PHE A 292 -1.33 -4.18 9.27
CA PHE A 292 -2.12 -2.95 9.23
C PHE A 292 -3.63 -3.27 9.20
N ASP A 293 -4.46 -2.24 9.36
CA ASP A 293 -5.91 -2.32 9.24
C ASP A 293 -6.35 -1.84 7.83
N PRO A 294 -6.86 -2.72 6.94
CA PRO A 294 -7.30 -2.31 5.62
C PRO A 294 -8.54 -1.40 5.62
N SER A 295 -9.36 -1.41 6.68
CA SER A 295 -10.54 -0.55 6.80
C SER A 295 -10.19 0.94 6.86
N PHE A 296 -8.92 1.25 7.12
CA PHE A 296 -8.36 2.58 7.00
C PHE A 296 -8.26 3.06 5.54
N TYR A 297 -8.34 2.17 4.56
CA TYR A 297 -8.14 2.51 3.15
C TYR A 297 -9.39 2.25 2.31
N TYR A 298 -10.16 1.22 2.64
CA TYR A 298 -11.41 0.88 1.95
C TYR A 298 -12.25 -0.08 2.82
N ASP A 299 -13.56 -0.03 2.62
CA ASP A 299 -14.52 -0.94 3.22
C ASP A 299 -14.67 -2.20 2.33
N TYR A 300 -14.36 -3.37 2.88
CA TYR A 300 -14.39 -4.65 2.18
C TYR A 300 -15.26 -5.71 2.86
N ASP A 301 -15.86 -5.41 4.02
CA ASP A 301 -16.57 -6.40 4.86
C ASP A 301 -17.70 -7.12 4.11
N PHE A 302 -18.34 -6.45 3.14
CA PHE A 302 -19.42 -6.99 2.32
C PHE A 302 -19.00 -8.08 1.34
N ILE A 303 -17.70 -8.19 1.04
CA ILE A 303 -17.16 -9.21 0.15
C ILE A 303 -16.32 -10.25 0.91
N LEU A 304 -16.10 -10.09 2.21
CA LEU A 304 -15.37 -11.04 3.01
C LEU A 304 -16.21 -12.30 3.25
N SER A 305 -15.75 -13.43 2.73
CA SER A 305 -16.36 -14.76 2.91
C SER A 305 -15.67 -15.56 4.01
N ASP A 306 -16.38 -16.56 4.53
CA ASP A 306 -15.80 -17.63 5.34
C ASP A 306 -14.77 -18.40 4.50
N ALA A 307 -13.59 -18.65 5.07
CA ALA A 307 -12.52 -19.42 4.44
C ALA A 307 -13.00 -20.78 3.90
N ALA A 308 -13.93 -21.45 4.59
CA ALA A 308 -14.44 -22.77 4.17
C ALA A 308 -15.26 -22.72 2.87
N ALA A 309 -15.81 -21.56 2.50
CA ALA A 309 -16.54 -21.38 1.24
C ALA A 309 -15.62 -21.16 0.03
N ILE A 310 -14.36 -20.76 0.29
CA ILE A 310 -13.41 -20.31 -0.73
C ILE A 310 -13.10 -21.35 -1.81
N PRO A 311 -12.87 -22.64 -1.49
CA PRO A 311 -12.64 -23.63 -2.55
C PRO A 311 -13.77 -23.69 -3.57
N ASN A 312 -15.03 -23.62 -3.12
CA ASN A 312 -16.19 -23.66 -4.01
C ASN A 312 -16.36 -22.36 -4.81
N LEU A 313 -16.25 -21.21 -4.15
CA LEU A 313 -16.41 -19.90 -4.80
C LEU A 313 -15.34 -19.70 -5.88
N VAL A 314 -14.07 -19.86 -5.50
CA VAL A 314 -12.94 -19.61 -6.41
C VAL A 314 -12.91 -20.61 -7.55
N SER A 315 -13.17 -21.90 -7.29
CA SER A 315 -13.20 -22.91 -8.38
C SER A 315 -14.37 -22.73 -9.35
N THR A 316 -15.41 -21.97 -8.97
CA THR A 316 -16.59 -21.74 -9.80
C THR A 316 -16.45 -20.48 -10.65
N TYR A 317 -15.88 -19.40 -10.09
CA TYR A 317 -15.97 -18.07 -10.68
C TYR A 317 -14.63 -17.47 -11.10
N ALA A 318 -13.48 -17.96 -10.61
CA ALA A 318 -12.20 -17.39 -11.01
C ALA A 318 -11.83 -17.74 -12.46
N GLY A 319 -11.13 -16.81 -13.11
CA GLY A 319 -10.64 -16.93 -14.48
C GLY A 319 -11.59 -16.39 -15.55
N PRO A 320 -11.21 -16.52 -16.83
CA PRO A 320 -12.00 -15.98 -17.93
C PRO A 320 -13.38 -16.64 -18.05
N GLY A 321 -14.38 -15.87 -18.51
CA GLY A 321 -15.76 -16.31 -18.64
C GLY A 321 -16.58 -15.43 -19.58
N ALA A 322 -17.56 -16.04 -20.27
CA ALA A 322 -18.44 -15.34 -21.20
C ALA A 322 -19.31 -14.24 -20.57
N ALA A 323 -19.43 -14.21 -19.24
CA ALA A 323 -20.18 -13.17 -18.52
C ALA A 323 -19.44 -11.82 -18.44
N PHE A 324 -18.16 -11.77 -18.81
CA PHE A 324 -17.30 -10.58 -18.67
C PHE A 324 -17.06 -9.84 -19.99
N GLU A 325 -17.97 -9.97 -20.96
CA GLU A 325 -17.91 -9.22 -22.23
C GLU A 325 -18.12 -7.70 -22.06
N HIS A 326 -18.46 -7.23 -20.86
CA HIS A 326 -18.66 -5.83 -20.55
C HIS A 326 -18.06 -5.42 -19.19
N LEU A 327 -17.81 -4.13 -19.04
CA LEU A 327 -17.25 -3.51 -17.86
C LEU A 327 -18.23 -2.49 -17.28
N VAL A 328 -18.54 -2.63 -15.98
CA VAL A 328 -19.30 -1.64 -15.22
C VAL A 328 -18.54 -1.29 -13.95
N ILE A 329 -18.16 -0.02 -13.78
CA ILE A 329 -17.35 0.41 -12.64
C ILE A 329 -17.89 1.71 -12.04
N PRO A 330 -18.12 1.76 -10.72
CA PRO A 330 -18.50 2.99 -10.03
C PRO A 330 -17.32 3.92 -9.73
N VAL A 331 -17.58 5.22 -9.75
CA VAL A 331 -16.78 6.26 -9.10
C VAL A 331 -17.72 7.12 -8.23
N PRO A 332 -17.50 7.26 -6.92
CA PRO A 332 -16.42 6.66 -6.11
C PRO A 332 -16.39 5.13 -6.19
N GLY A 333 -15.20 4.56 -6.06
CA GLY A 333 -14.98 3.12 -6.13
C GLY A 333 -15.80 2.35 -5.09
N ASN A 334 -16.08 1.08 -5.38
CA ASN A 334 -16.88 0.27 -4.48
C ASN A 334 -16.10 -0.02 -3.20
N GLY A 335 -16.63 0.43 -2.06
CA GLY A 335 -15.94 0.36 -0.78
C GLY A 335 -15.05 1.57 -0.48
N THR A 336 -15.04 2.63 -1.31
CA THR A 336 -14.29 3.85 -0.97
C THR A 336 -14.72 4.40 0.40
N VAL A 337 -13.74 4.77 1.23
CA VAL A 337 -13.96 5.45 2.52
C VAL A 337 -13.37 6.86 2.46
N ASP A 338 -13.79 7.69 3.41
CA ASP A 338 -13.35 9.08 3.56
C ASP A 338 -13.49 9.93 2.30
N LEU A 339 -14.59 9.74 1.56
CA LEU A 339 -14.92 10.64 0.47
C LEU A 339 -15.15 12.05 1.04
N ALA A 340 -14.20 12.94 0.83
CA ALA A 340 -14.19 14.29 1.39
C ALA A 340 -14.97 15.32 0.55
N VAL A 341 -15.63 14.91 -0.54
CA VAL A 341 -16.41 15.81 -1.40
C VAL A 341 -17.85 15.92 -0.88
N ASN A 342 -18.31 17.15 -0.60
CA ASN A 342 -19.64 17.40 -0.01
C ASN A 342 -20.81 17.17 -0.98
N GLU A 343 -20.61 17.52 -2.26
CA GLU A 343 -21.58 17.32 -3.35
C GLU A 343 -20.88 16.57 -4.49
N PRO A 344 -20.60 15.27 -4.33
CA PRO A 344 -19.85 14.51 -5.34
C PRO A 344 -20.71 14.23 -6.56
N GLU A 345 -20.11 14.26 -7.74
CA GLU A 345 -20.69 13.62 -8.92
C GLU A 345 -20.41 12.12 -8.84
N LEU A 346 -21.47 11.31 -8.79
CA LEU A 346 -21.35 9.88 -8.97
C LEU A 346 -21.27 9.60 -10.46
N THR A 347 -20.20 8.96 -10.92
CA THR A 347 -20.02 8.58 -12.32
C THR A 347 -19.79 7.08 -12.42
N TRP A 348 -20.02 6.50 -13.58
CA TRP A 348 -19.73 5.10 -13.80
C TRP A 348 -19.23 4.83 -15.21
N VAL A 349 -18.39 3.83 -15.36
CA VAL A 349 -18.08 3.22 -16.65
C VAL A 349 -19.17 2.22 -16.96
N ASP A 350 -19.66 2.20 -18.19
CA ASP A 350 -20.54 1.14 -18.70
C ASP A 350 -20.25 0.89 -20.18
N THR A 351 -19.62 -0.23 -20.51
CA THR A 351 -19.22 -0.53 -21.89
C THR A 351 -20.32 -1.25 -22.68
N ARG A 352 -21.54 -1.33 -22.14
CA ARG A 352 -22.70 -1.86 -22.87
C ARG A 352 -23.28 -0.77 -23.78
N GLU A 353 -24.04 -1.19 -24.78
CA GLU A 353 -24.92 -0.27 -25.50
C GLU A 353 -26.15 0.03 -24.61
N VAL A 354 -26.21 1.25 -24.06
CA VAL A 354 -27.23 1.67 -23.10
C VAL A 354 -27.92 2.95 -23.56
N GLU A 355 -29.24 3.00 -23.47
CA GLU A 355 -30.05 4.18 -23.83
C GLU A 355 -30.21 5.15 -22.66
N SER A 356 -30.37 4.60 -21.44
CA SER A 356 -30.45 5.38 -20.21
C SER A 356 -30.17 4.49 -18.99
N TRP A 357 -29.97 5.11 -17.82
CA TRP A 357 -29.80 4.41 -16.55
C TRP A 357 -30.86 4.86 -15.55
N ASN A 358 -31.52 3.89 -14.91
CA ASN A 358 -32.30 4.14 -13.70
C ASN A 358 -31.35 4.18 -12.50
N VAL A 359 -31.24 5.34 -11.85
CA VAL A 359 -30.32 5.55 -10.73
C VAL A 359 -31.05 5.39 -9.41
N TYR A 360 -30.44 4.63 -8.49
CA TYR A 360 -30.92 4.35 -7.15
C TYR A 360 -29.88 4.79 -6.14
N PHE A 361 -30.27 5.53 -5.10
CA PHE A 361 -29.33 6.10 -4.12
C PHE A 361 -29.99 6.29 -2.75
N GLY A 362 -29.26 6.01 -1.67
CA GLY A 362 -29.73 6.17 -0.30
C GLY A 362 -28.77 5.60 0.75
N THR A 363 -29.19 5.58 2.01
CA THR A 363 -28.38 5.10 3.15
C THR A 363 -28.76 3.68 3.59
N ASN A 364 -29.57 2.98 2.81
CA ASN A 364 -30.02 1.62 3.06
C ASN A 364 -29.83 0.77 1.80
N THR A 365 -29.68 -0.55 1.95
CA THR A 365 -29.53 -1.47 0.82
C THR A 365 -30.81 -1.63 -0.01
N THR A 366 -31.98 -1.30 0.56
CA THR A 366 -33.25 -1.20 -0.17
C THR A 366 -33.43 0.21 -0.71
N LEU A 367 -33.15 0.39 -1.99
CA LEU A 367 -33.10 1.70 -2.64
C LEU A 367 -34.35 2.04 -3.44
N ASN A 368 -34.73 3.31 -3.43
CA ASN A 368 -35.75 3.88 -4.31
C ASN A 368 -35.09 4.57 -5.51
N ARG A 369 -35.73 4.48 -6.69
CA ARG A 369 -35.26 5.18 -7.89
C ARG A 369 -35.28 6.69 -7.65
N LYS A 370 -34.17 7.35 -7.96
CA LYS A 370 -33.97 8.80 -7.84
C LYS A 370 -34.06 9.52 -9.17
N ALA A 371 -33.55 8.92 -10.23
CA ALA A 371 -33.53 9.53 -11.56
C ALA A 371 -33.54 8.46 -12.65
N ASN A 372 -33.84 8.91 -13.87
CA ASN A 372 -33.45 8.24 -15.10
C ASN A 372 -32.56 9.24 -15.87
N VAL A 373 -31.35 8.83 -16.25
CA VAL A 373 -30.35 9.70 -16.88
C VAL A 373 -29.84 9.08 -18.17
N THR A 374 -29.44 9.92 -19.13
CA THR A 374 -28.89 9.49 -20.42
C THR A 374 -27.37 9.63 -20.51
N GLU A 375 -26.76 10.26 -19.51
CA GLU A 375 -25.32 10.36 -19.34
C GLU A 375 -24.92 9.60 -18.08
N PRO A 376 -23.72 8.99 -18.01
CA PRO A 376 -23.30 8.15 -16.89
C PRO A 376 -22.82 8.97 -15.67
N VAL A 377 -23.66 9.92 -15.27
CA VAL A 377 -23.41 10.86 -14.18
C VAL A 377 -24.69 11.13 -13.39
N PHE A 378 -24.57 11.23 -12.07
CA PHE A 378 -25.66 11.59 -11.18
C PHE A 378 -25.13 12.38 -9.97
N ASN A 379 -25.75 13.53 -9.69
CA ASN A 379 -25.47 14.31 -8.50
C ASN A 379 -26.52 13.99 -7.40
N PRO A 380 -26.12 13.37 -6.27
CA PRO A 380 -27.02 13.04 -5.18
C PRO A 380 -27.36 14.24 -4.28
N GLY A 381 -26.74 15.40 -4.51
CA GLY A 381 -26.79 16.59 -3.67
C GLY A 381 -25.84 16.48 -2.47
N LYS A 382 -26.06 17.33 -1.47
CA LYS A 382 -25.25 17.37 -0.24
C LYS A 382 -25.33 16.08 0.53
N LEU A 383 -24.17 15.55 0.90
CA LEU A 383 -24.04 14.35 1.70
C LEU A 383 -23.85 14.68 3.19
N GLN A 384 -24.16 13.70 4.04
CA GLN A 384 -23.92 13.79 5.48
C GLN A 384 -22.51 13.29 5.82
N PRO A 385 -21.82 13.87 6.81
CA PRO A 385 -20.51 13.39 7.25
C PRO A 385 -20.60 11.99 7.85
N ASN A 386 -19.50 11.22 7.75
CA ASN A 386 -19.34 9.87 8.30
C ASN A 386 -20.54 8.94 8.03
N THR A 387 -21.07 8.96 6.81
CA THR A 387 -22.28 8.25 6.43
C THR A 387 -21.99 7.27 5.30
N VAL A 388 -22.47 6.03 5.44
CA VAL A 388 -22.41 5.02 4.39
C VAL A 388 -23.59 5.22 3.44
N TYR A 389 -23.28 5.42 2.16
CA TYR A 389 -24.25 5.49 1.09
C TYR A 389 -24.18 4.25 0.21
N PHE A 390 -25.35 3.79 -0.22
CA PHE A 390 -25.54 2.71 -1.16
C PHE A 390 -26.15 3.25 -2.43
N TRP A 391 -25.69 2.73 -3.56
CA TRP A 391 -26.19 3.16 -4.85
C TRP A 391 -26.07 2.06 -5.90
N ARG A 392 -26.86 2.20 -6.96
CA ARG A 392 -26.94 1.25 -8.07
C ARG A 392 -27.45 1.97 -9.31
N VAL A 393 -26.98 1.52 -10.47
CA VAL A 393 -27.53 1.93 -11.77
C VAL A 393 -28.05 0.71 -12.50
N ASP A 394 -29.33 0.75 -12.90
CA ASP A 394 -29.93 -0.28 -13.75
C ASP A 394 -29.91 0.24 -15.19
N ALA A 395 -29.22 -0.47 -16.09
CA ALA A 395 -29.07 -0.07 -17.48
C ALA A 395 -30.34 -0.39 -18.26
N VAL A 396 -30.83 0.55 -19.05
CA VAL A 396 -31.97 0.39 -19.95
C VAL A 396 -31.43 0.27 -21.37
N THR A 397 -31.57 -0.91 -21.95
CA THR A 397 -31.15 -1.21 -23.32
C THR A 397 -32.38 -1.46 -24.21
N ALA A 398 -32.16 -1.58 -25.52
CA ALA A 398 -33.21 -1.94 -26.46
C ALA A 398 -33.89 -3.29 -26.14
N ASP A 399 -33.16 -4.20 -25.48
CA ASP A 399 -33.63 -5.54 -25.13
C ASP A 399 -34.27 -5.63 -23.72
N GLY A 400 -34.21 -4.55 -22.94
CA GLY A 400 -34.83 -4.44 -21.62
C GLY A 400 -33.93 -3.82 -20.55
N GLU A 401 -34.37 -3.93 -19.30
CA GLU A 401 -33.62 -3.41 -18.15
C GLU A 401 -32.68 -4.48 -17.58
N ILE A 402 -31.40 -4.14 -17.46
CA ILE A 402 -30.36 -4.94 -16.83
C ILE A 402 -30.06 -4.34 -15.46
N LYS A 403 -30.45 -5.06 -14.41
CA LYS A 403 -30.21 -4.64 -13.03
C LYS A 403 -28.70 -4.62 -12.72
N GLY A 404 -28.21 -3.52 -12.15
CA GLY A 404 -26.82 -3.36 -11.76
C GLY A 404 -26.45 -3.96 -10.40
N GLU A 405 -25.19 -3.81 -10.05
CA GLU A 405 -24.67 -4.17 -8.72
C GLU A 405 -24.99 -3.11 -7.68
N LEU A 406 -25.08 -3.54 -6.41
CA LEU A 406 -25.17 -2.60 -5.30
C LEU A 406 -23.76 -2.18 -4.89
N TRP A 407 -23.46 -0.90 -5.05
CA TRP A 407 -22.20 -0.29 -4.64
C TRP A 407 -22.37 0.50 -3.36
N ARG A 408 -21.25 0.76 -2.68
CA ARG A 408 -21.23 1.59 -1.48
C ARG A 408 -19.98 2.44 -1.38
N PHE A 409 -20.09 3.54 -0.65
CA PHE A 409 -18.96 4.33 -0.17
C PHE A 409 -19.31 4.98 1.17
N ARG A 410 -18.29 5.45 1.89
CA ARG A 410 -18.43 6.22 3.14
C ARG A 410 -17.86 7.62 2.96
N THR A 411 -18.64 8.63 3.34
CA THR A 411 -18.17 10.02 3.39
C THR A 411 -17.19 10.24 4.54
N ALA A 412 -16.27 11.18 4.35
CA ALA A 412 -15.37 11.63 5.41
C ALA A 412 -16.15 12.17 6.63
N PRO A 413 -15.57 12.14 7.84
CA PRO A 413 -16.09 12.90 8.97
C PRO A 413 -16.11 14.40 8.65
N ALA A 414 -16.85 15.18 9.45
CA ALA A 414 -16.87 16.65 9.28
C ALA A 414 -15.52 17.31 9.64
N LEU A 415 -14.73 16.63 10.47
CA LEU A 415 -13.42 17.08 10.93
C LEU A 415 -12.34 16.44 10.09
N ALA A 416 -11.16 17.07 10.04
CA ALA A 416 -9.96 16.37 9.62
C ALA A 416 -9.73 15.14 10.51
N SER A 417 -9.18 14.07 9.95
CA SER A 417 -9.00 12.80 10.65
C SER A 417 -7.74 12.10 10.19
N LYS A 418 -7.45 10.91 10.74
CA LYS A 418 -6.34 10.06 10.28
C LYS A 418 -4.98 10.78 10.28
N PRO A 419 -4.60 11.41 11.42
CA PRO A 419 -3.36 12.16 11.51
C PRO A 419 -2.15 11.26 11.23
N GLN A 420 -1.19 11.78 10.49
CA GLN A 420 0.18 11.31 10.39
C GLN A 420 1.08 12.49 10.76
N PRO A 421 1.91 12.40 11.82
CA PRO A 421 2.06 11.28 12.74
C PRO A 421 0.76 10.88 13.44
N ALA A 422 0.58 9.57 13.64
CA ALA A 422 -0.58 9.06 14.37
C ALA A 422 -0.64 9.63 15.79
N ASN A 423 -1.84 9.84 16.31
CA ASN A 423 -2.03 10.38 17.65
C ASN A 423 -1.36 9.48 18.72
N GLY A 424 -0.51 10.09 19.55
CA GLY A 424 0.29 9.42 20.57
C GLY A 424 1.48 8.62 20.02
N SER A 425 1.88 8.83 18.76
CA SER A 425 3.01 8.12 18.16
C SER A 425 4.37 8.77 18.50
N GLN A 426 5.43 8.02 18.23
CA GLN A 426 6.82 8.49 18.27
C GLN A 426 7.42 8.41 16.86
N PRO A 427 7.10 9.37 15.97
CA PRO A 427 7.60 9.38 14.60
C PRO A 427 9.08 9.73 14.57
N MET A 428 9.74 9.42 13.47
CA MET A 428 11.11 9.87 13.24
C MET A 428 11.11 11.33 12.77
N PRO A 429 12.12 12.13 13.19
CA PRO A 429 12.19 13.55 12.87
C PRO A 429 12.47 13.84 11.39
N TYR A 430 12.99 12.85 10.67
CA TYR A 430 13.30 12.92 9.24
C TYR A 430 12.84 11.66 8.53
N ASP A 431 12.33 11.83 7.32
CA ASP A 431 11.98 10.77 6.39
C ASP A 431 12.79 10.92 5.09
N GLN A 432 12.77 9.88 4.26
CA GLN A 432 13.40 9.91 2.95
C GLN A 432 12.64 10.87 2.01
N ALA A 433 13.37 11.76 1.33
CA ALA A 433 12.81 12.61 0.28
C ALA A 433 13.04 12.01 -1.11
N ASP A 434 14.27 11.57 -1.36
CA ASP A 434 14.68 10.94 -2.62
C ASP A 434 15.84 9.95 -2.37
N ALA A 435 16.51 9.53 -3.45
CA ALA A 435 17.64 8.61 -3.38
C ALA A 435 18.84 9.09 -2.54
N VAL A 436 19.00 10.41 -2.34
CA VAL A 436 20.20 11.05 -1.76
C VAL A 436 19.91 12.10 -0.68
N SER A 437 18.65 12.48 -0.48
CA SER A 437 18.26 13.47 0.52
C SER A 437 17.15 12.98 1.46
N ALA A 438 17.17 13.53 2.68
CA ALA A 438 16.13 13.36 3.69
C ALA A 438 15.34 14.68 3.83
N LYS A 439 14.06 14.58 4.19
CA LYS A 439 13.19 15.71 4.50
C LYS A 439 12.78 15.67 5.98
N PRO A 440 12.51 16.82 6.61
CA PRO A 440 11.88 16.85 7.93
C PRO A 440 10.53 16.13 7.93
N LEU A 441 10.09 15.73 9.11
CA LEU A 441 8.76 15.20 9.34
C LEU A 441 7.68 16.16 8.83
N GLU A 442 6.75 15.62 8.05
CA GLU A 442 5.55 16.33 7.58
C GLU A 442 4.33 15.87 8.40
N LEU A 443 3.32 16.75 8.46
CA LEU A 443 2.01 16.46 9.04
C LEU A 443 1.05 16.18 7.88
N ASP A 444 0.44 15.00 7.83
CA ASP A 444 -0.58 14.62 6.84
C ASP A 444 -1.89 14.23 7.54
N TRP A 445 -3.03 14.43 6.87
CA TRP A 445 -4.34 14.05 7.40
C TRP A 445 -5.31 13.66 6.29
N ALA A 446 -6.41 13.02 6.64
CA ALA A 446 -7.58 12.92 5.77
C ALA A 446 -8.45 14.17 5.95
N ALA A 447 -8.79 14.83 4.85
CA ALA A 447 -9.65 16.01 4.84
C ALA A 447 -11.04 15.74 5.43
N GLY A 448 -11.59 16.75 6.13
CA GLY A 448 -13.01 16.74 6.51
C GLY A 448 -13.93 16.90 5.29
N LEU A 449 -15.17 16.43 5.42
CA LEU A 449 -16.17 16.51 4.35
C LEU A 449 -16.41 17.97 3.92
N GLY A 450 -16.16 18.26 2.65
CA GLY A 450 -16.34 19.57 2.03
C GLY A 450 -15.19 20.55 2.28
N ALA A 451 -14.07 20.09 2.83
CA ALA A 451 -12.88 20.93 3.00
C ALA A 451 -12.42 21.49 1.65
N VAL A 452 -12.18 22.80 1.63
CA VAL A 452 -11.48 23.50 0.53
C VAL A 452 -10.12 24.02 0.98
N ALA A 453 -9.89 24.08 2.30
CA ALA A 453 -8.62 24.42 2.91
C ALA A 453 -8.59 23.92 4.36
N HIS A 454 -7.44 24.09 4.99
CA HIS A 454 -7.11 23.58 6.31
C HIS A 454 -6.31 24.63 7.09
N ASP A 455 -6.76 24.97 8.30
CA ASP A 455 -5.96 25.77 9.24
C ASP A 455 -5.17 24.82 10.14
N VAL A 456 -3.84 24.89 10.09
CA VAL A 456 -2.94 23.94 10.76
C VAL A 456 -2.32 24.60 11.99
N TYR A 457 -2.45 23.95 13.14
CA TYR A 457 -1.95 24.43 14.42
C TYR A 457 -0.91 23.48 14.99
N LEU A 458 0.14 24.02 15.60
CA LEU A 458 1.16 23.25 16.30
C LEU A 458 1.65 24.00 17.55
N GLY A 459 1.76 23.28 18.66
CA GLY A 459 2.26 23.80 19.92
C GLY A 459 2.87 22.71 20.78
N THR A 460 3.41 23.09 21.94
CA THR A 460 3.97 22.17 22.95
C THR A 460 3.03 21.97 24.15
N THR A 461 1.82 22.53 24.06
CA THR A 461 0.72 22.33 25.02
C THR A 461 -0.55 21.93 24.28
N PRO A 462 -1.44 21.14 24.91
CA PRO A 462 -2.67 20.67 24.24
C PRO A 462 -3.68 21.80 23.95
N GLU A 463 -3.60 22.93 24.66
CA GLU A 463 -4.43 24.10 24.43
C GLU A 463 -3.91 24.91 23.23
N LEU A 464 -4.41 24.62 22.03
CA LEU A 464 -4.04 25.32 20.80
C LEU A 464 -5.00 26.47 20.48
N ASP A 465 -4.45 27.66 20.32
CA ASP A 465 -5.17 28.89 19.94
C ASP A 465 -4.56 29.57 18.70
N GLU A 466 -4.98 30.81 18.42
CA GLU A 466 -4.51 31.58 17.25
C GLU A 466 -2.99 31.81 17.22
N ASN A 467 -2.31 31.78 18.38
CA ASN A 467 -0.86 31.92 18.46
C ASN A 467 -0.13 30.66 17.98
N ASN A 468 -0.82 29.53 17.89
CA ASN A 468 -0.29 28.25 17.40
C ASN A 468 -0.54 28.03 15.91
N LEU A 469 -1.26 28.93 15.22
CA LEU A 469 -1.58 28.79 13.81
C LEU A 469 -0.30 28.89 12.97
N LEU A 470 0.06 27.79 12.30
CA LEU A 470 1.16 27.76 11.34
C LEU A 470 0.73 28.35 9.98
N GLY A 471 -0.54 28.17 9.61
CA GLY A 471 -1.10 28.78 8.40
C GLY A 471 -2.29 28.01 7.83
N ARG A 472 -2.79 28.52 6.70
CA ARG A 472 -3.85 27.90 5.90
C ARG A 472 -3.26 27.25 4.65
N VAL A 473 -3.62 26.01 4.39
CA VAL A 473 -3.21 25.25 3.19
C VAL A 473 -4.40 24.60 2.49
N GLU A 474 -4.29 24.39 1.17
CA GLU A 474 -5.31 23.70 0.36
C GLU A 474 -5.11 22.18 0.39
N GLU A 475 -3.84 21.74 0.44
CA GLU A 475 -3.48 20.33 0.49
C GLU A 475 -3.65 19.75 1.88
N SER A 476 -3.88 18.43 1.98
CA SER A 476 -3.98 17.72 3.26
C SER A 476 -2.61 17.30 3.83
N SER A 477 -1.61 18.16 3.65
CA SER A 477 -0.27 18.01 4.18
C SER A 477 0.36 19.36 4.55
N PHE A 478 1.26 19.35 5.53
CA PHE A 478 1.97 20.54 5.98
C PHE A 478 3.36 20.19 6.50
N ALA A 479 4.38 20.92 6.04
CA ALA A 479 5.75 20.79 6.55
C ALA A 479 5.99 21.84 7.66
N PRO A 480 6.00 21.46 8.96
CA PRO A 480 6.23 22.40 10.06
C PRO A 480 7.66 22.91 10.16
N GLY A 481 8.58 22.38 9.34
CA GLY A 481 10.01 22.67 9.42
C GLY A 481 10.69 21.82 10.49
N ARG A 482 11.83 22.29 10.99
CA ARG A 482 12.61 21.57 12.00
C ARG A 482 11.90 21.58 13.35
N LEU A 483 11.79 20.40 13.94
CA LEU A 483 11.22 20.17 15.26
C LEU A 483 12.31 19.77 16.26
N GLN A 484 12.10 20.10 17.52
CA GLN A 484 13.05 19.80 18.59
C GLN A 484 12.89 18.34 19.04
N LEU A 485 13.99 17.60 19.07
CA LEU A 485 14.02 16.23 19.57
C LEU A 485 13.70 16.19 21.07
N GLY A 486 12.92 15.20 21.49
CA GLY A 486 12.52 15.01 22.90
C GLY A 486 11.32 15.84 23.31
N GLU A 487 10.85 16.72 22.44
CA GLU A 487 9.66 17.54 22.69
C GLU A 487 8.39 16.76 22.34
N THR A 488 7.34 16.96 23.13
CA THR A 488 5.98 16.53 22.79
C THR A 488 5.25 17.66 22.09
N TYR A 489 4.81 17.39 20.87
CA TYR A 489 4.02 18.33 20.09
C TYR A 489 2.55 17.95 20.11
N TYR A 490 1.71 18.98 20.19
CA TYR A 490 0.26 18.91 20.02
C TYR A 490 -0.11 19.67 18.77
N TRP A 491 -0.93 19.06 17.92
CA TRP A 491 -1.34 19.65 16.65
C TRP A 491 -2.81 19.40 16.36
N ARG A 492 -3.40 20.29 15.57
CA ARG A 492 -4.81 20.25 15.20
C ARG A 492 -4.95 20.77 13.78
N VAL A 493 -5.93 20.24 13.06
CA VAL A 493 -6.31 20.74 11.74
C VAL A 493 -7.78 21.11 11.74
N ASP A 494 -8.06 22.39 11.53
CA ASP A 494 -9.44 22.86 11.39
C ASP A 494 -9.84 22.82 9.91
N THR A 495 -11.03 22.27 9.64
CA THR A 495 -11.57 22.16 8.28
C THR A 495 -12.20 23.48 7.86
N VAL A 496 -11.79 24.02 6.72
CA VAL A 496 -12.33 25.24 6.14
C VAL A 496 -13.23 24.88 4.96
N LEU A 497 -14.50 25.28 5.04
CA LEU A 497 -15.49 25.03 3.99
C LEU A 497 -15.56 26.20 2.98
N ALA A 498 -16.14 25.93 1.81
CA ALA A 498 -16.25 26.92 0.72
C ALA A 498 -17.01 28.21 1.10
N ASP A 499 -17.90 28.16 2.08
CA ASP A 499 -18.63 29.33 2.59
C ASP A 499 -17.88 30.11 3.69
N GLY A 500 -16.65 29.68 4.01
CA GLY A 500 -15.80 30.27 5.05
C GLY A 500 -16.03 29.71 6.45
N THR A 501 -16.96 28.75 6.62
CA THR A 501 -17.15 28.07 7.91
C THR A 501 -15.88 27.31 8.30
N ILE A 502 -15.44 27.48 9.55
CA ILE A 502 -14.34 26.74 10.14
C ILE A 502 -14.92 25.71 11.10
N VAL A 503 -14.57 24.44 10.90
CA VAL A 503 -14.96 23.32 11.76
C VAL A 503 -13.71 22.86 12.54
N PRO A 504 -13.60 23.16 13.85
CA PRO A 504 -12.40 22.84 14.61
C PRO A 504 -12.15 21.34 14.69
N GLY A 505 -10.90 20.92 14.44
CA GLY A 505 -10.48 19.52 14.51
C GLY A 505 -10.27 19.00 15.93
N GLU A 506 -9.88 17.74 16.04
CA GLU A 506 -9.37 17.17 17.29
C GLU A 506 -7.89 17.53 17.48
N THR A 507 -7.47 17.69 18.74
CA THR A 507 -6.05 17.84 19.07
C THR A 507 -5.40 16.46 19.13
N TRP A 508 -4.38 16.25 18.32
CA TRP A 508 -3.51 15.07 18.32
C TRP A 508 -2.16 15.40 18.91
N SER A 509 -1.39 14.39 19.30
CA SER A 509 -0.02 14.57 19.78
C SER A 509 0.96 13.57 19.19
N PHE A 510 2.24 13.93 19.20
CA PHE A 510 3.35 13.01 18.96
C PHE A 510 4.57 13.48 19.76
N GLU A 511 5.50 12.56 20.04
CA GLU A 511 6.73 12.86 20.77
C GLU A 511 7.93 12.48 19.90
N LEU A 512 8.87 13.40 19.71
CA LEU A 512 10.08 13.09 18.95
C LEU A 512 11.08 12.35 19.82
N PRO A 513 11.66 11.23 19.35
CA PRO A 513 12.71 10.54 20.08
C PRO A 513 13.95 11.43 20.25
N VAL A 514 14.64 11.30 21.38
CA VAL A 514 15.88 12.02 21.67
C VAL A 514 16.93 11.08 22.26
N LEU A 515 18.18 11.31 21.85
CA LEU A 515 19.36 10.82 22.54
C LEU A 515 20.21 12.04 22.91
N TYR A 516 20.54 12.17 24.19
CA TYR A 516 21.50 13.18 24.66
C TYR A 516 22.90 12.59 24.69
N ILE A 517 23.87 13.30 24.10
CA ILE A 517 25.27 12.89 24.06
C ILE A 517 26.18 13.99 24.62
N GLY A 518 27.32 13.56 25.16
CA GLY A 518 28.40 14.43 25.64
C GLY A 518 29.74 14.02 25.03
N ALA A 519 30.83 14.52 25.57
CA ALA A 519 32.17 14.15 25.10
C ALA A 519 32.42 12.63 25.18
N GLY A 520 33.13 12.09 24.19
CA GLY A 520 33.42 10.67 24.05
C GLY A 520 32.68 10.01 22.89
N ARG A 521 32.65 8.67 22.91
CA ARG A 521 32.08 7.84 21.85
C ARG A 521 30.60 7.57 22.09
N THR A 522 29.81 7.67 21.02
CA THR A 522 28.43 7.18 20.93
C THR A 522 28.31 6.24 19.74
N GLU A 523 27.83 5.02 19.98
CA GLU A 523 27.59 4.05 18.89
C GLU A 523 26.40 4.50 18.04
N ALA A 524 26.49 4.30 16.73
CA ALA A 524 25.51 4.79 15.77
C ALA A 524 24.16 4.09 15.93
N GLU A 525 24.15 2.82 16.36
CA GLU A 525 22.92 2.07 16.65
C GLU A 525 22.20 2.55 17.91
N ASP A 526 22.82 3.36 18.75
CA ASP A 526 22.21 3.94 19.95
C ASP A 526 21.62 5.34 19.67
N MET A 527 22.01 5.99 18.57
CA MET A 527 21.45 7.28 18.12
C MET A 527 19.97 7.18 17.71
N VAL A 528 19.31 8.33 17.56
CA VAL A 528 17.97 8.39 16.98
C VAL A 528 18.06 8.07 15.48
N ILE A 529 17.58 6.90 15.09
CA ILE A 529 17.63 6.40 13.72
C ILE A 529 16.35 6.75 12.96
N GLY A 530 16.46 7.49 11.86
CA GLY A 530 15.36 7.89 10.97
C GLY A 530 15.59 7.52 9.50
N GLY A 531 14.53 7.61 8.69
CA GLY A 531 14.54 7.21 7.27
C GLY A 531 14.91 5.73 7.07
N ARG A 532 15.81 5.45 6.12
CA ARG A 532 16.20 4.09 5.69
C ARG A 532 17.40 3.49 6.44
N TYR A 533 17.76 4.00 7.62
CA TYR A 533 18.80 3.35 8.43
C TYR A 533 18.25 2.16 9.21
N PHE A 534 19.03 1.09 9.27
CA PHE A 534 18.70 -0.12 10.01
C PHE A 534 19.90 -0.66 10.76
N LYS A 535 19.66 -1.33 11.88
CA LYS A 535 20.71 -2.03 12.63
C LYS A 535 21.15 -3.28 11.86
N GLU A 536 22.46 -3.51 11.81
CA GLU A 536 23.08 -4.69 11.21
C GLU A 536 24.11 -5.27 12.19
N HIS A 537 23.97 -6.54 12.54
CA HIS A 537 24.87 -7.22 13.47
C HIS A 537 25.94 -8.02 12.74
N HIS A 538 27.20 -7.84 13.13
CA HIS A 538 28.37 -8.52 12.60
C HIS A 538 29.07 -9.32 13.71
N PRO A 539 28.77 -10.61 13.88
CA PRO A 539 29.37 -11.40 14.95
C PRO A 539 30.87 -11.56 14.72
N ALA A 540 31.67 -11.41 15.78
CA ALA A 540 33.11 -11.69 15.73
C ALA A 540 33.40 -13.19 15.58
N SER A 541 33.35 -13.66 14.33
CA SER A 541 33.79 -15.00 13.95
C SER A 541 35.23 -14.94 13.40
N PRO A 542 36.09 -15.93 13.68
CA PRO A 542 37.42 -16.00 13.07
C PRO A 542 37.31 -16.02 11.53
N GLY A 543 37.84 -15.00 10.87
CA GLY A 543 37.73 -14.81 9.42
C GLY A 543 36.57 -13.93 8.95
N ALA A 544 35.79 -13.33 9.85
CA ALA A 544 34.87 -12.25 9.50
C ALA A 544 35.65 -11.07 8.91
N TYR A 545 35.14 -10.52 7.80
CA TYR A 545 35.82 -9.46 7.04
C TYR A 545 35.87 -8.11 7.80
N LEU A 546 35.05 -7.94 8.84
CA LEU A 546 34.85 -6.70 9.58
C LEU A 546 34.55 -6.98 11.06
N VAL A 547 35.07 -6.14 11.97
CA VAL A 547 34.77 -6.18 13.41
C VAL A 547 34.43 -4.76 13.87
N PRO A 548 33.16 -4.35 13.79
CA PRO A 548 32.70 -3.03 14.25
C PRO A 548 32.67 -2.94 15.79
N SER A 549 32.52 -1.74 16.37
CA SER A 549 32.37 -1.63 17.83
C SER A 549 31.10 -2.33 18.29
N ASN A 550 31.22 -3.03 19.43
CA ASN A 550 30.14 -3.81 20.03
C ASN A 550 29.41 -4.80 19.09
N TYR A 551 29.98 -5.12 17.93
CA TYR A 551 29.45 -6.00 16.88
C TYR A 551 28.27 -5.44 16.07
N TRP A 552 28.02 -4.13 16.09
CA TRP A 552 26.88 -3.50 15.42
C TRP A 552 27.30 -2.36 14.50
N LEU A 553 26.51 -2.13 13.47
CA LEU A 553 26.59 -0.96 12.58
C LEU A 553 25.15 -0.52 12.27
N VAL A 554 24.99 0.73 11.86
CA VAL A 554 23.77 1.18 11.16
C VAL A 554 24.04 1.26 9.68
N LYS A 555 23.11 0.74 8.88
CA LYS A 555 23.21 0.64 7.42
C LYS A 555 22.05 1.37 6.77
N VAL A 556 22.34 2.26 5.83
CA VAL A 556 21.31 2.78 4.91
C VAL A 556 21.17 1.78 3.77
N GLU A 557 19.95 1.32 3.51
CA GLU A 557 19.63 0.73 2.20
C GLU A 557 19.73 1.79 1.09
N ALA A 558 19.43 1.44 -0.17
CA ALA A 558 19.29 2.42 -1.24
C ALA A 558 18.31 3.50 -0.78
N GLY A 559 18.67 4.76 -1.04
CA GLY A 559 17.98 5.91 -0.47
C GLY A 559 18.78 6.56 0.65
N THR A 560 18.06 7.22 1.55
CA THR A 560 18.64 8.10 2.57
C THR A 560 18.11 7.74 3.97
N GLY A 561 18.99 7.82 4.96
CA GLY A 561 18.65 7.70 6.37
C GLY A 561 19.34 8.78 7.18
N THR A 562 18.83 9.03 8.38
CA THR A 562 19.41 9.98 9.35
C THR A 562 19.75 9.32 10.68
N LEU A 563 20.86 9.73 11.29
CA LEU A 563 21.19 9.47 12.69
C LEU A 563 21.22 10.82 13.39
N SER A 564 20.56 10.95 14.53
CA SER A 564 20.49 12.22 15.26
C SER A 564 20.75 12.04 16.75
N ALA A 565 21.42 13.00 17.34
CA ALA A 565 21.61 13.12 18.78
C ALA A 565 21.70 14.60 19.18
N VAL A 566 21.45 14.92 20.44
CA VAL A 566 21.46 16.28 20.98
C VAL A 566 22.65 16.44 21.91
N TRP A 567 23.47 17.45 21.67
CA TRP A 567 24.59 17.82 22.53
C TRP A 567 24.07 18.33 23.88
N ASN A 568 24.52 17.72 24.97
CA ASN A 568 24.03 18.01 26.32
C ASN A 568 25.09 18.59 27.26
N ASP A 569 26.35 18.56 26.85
CA ASP A 569 27.46 19.17 27.58
C ASP A 569 27.48 20.70 27.34
N PRO A 570 28.28 21.47 28.12
CA PRO A 570 28.41 22.91 27.92
C PRO A 570 28.89 23.30 26.53
N ASP A 571 28.63 24.55 26.13
CA ASP A 571 29.13 25.14 24.89
C ASP A 571 30.65 24.91 24.75
N THR A 572 31.07 24.41 23.58
CA THR A 572 32.44 23.98 23.35
C THR A 572 32.85 24.15 21.89
N VAL A 573 34.16 24.14 21.66
CA VAL A 573 34.76 23.77 20.38
C VAL A 573 35.28 22.35 20.52
N CYS A 574 34.99 21.49 19.55
CA CYS A 574 35.40 20.09 19.59
C CYS A 574 35.83 19.59 18.20
N ASP A 575 36.43 18.40 18.20
CA ASP A 575 36.62 17.62 16.99
C ASP A 575 35.59 16.49 16.95
N LEU A 576 34.87 16.36 15.83
CA LEU A 576 33.88 15.30 15.60
C LEU A 576 34.50 14.23 14.70
N THR A 577 34.62 13.01 15.21
CA THR A 577 35.12 11.86 14.43
C THR A 577 33.98 10.92 14.09
N ILE A 578 33.82 10.58 12.81
CA ILE A 578 32.85 9.59 12.34
C ILE A 578 33.60 8.35 11.89
N ALA A 579 33.20 7.20 12.40
CA ALA A 579 33.65 5.89 11.95
C ALA A 579 32.62 5.27 10.99
N TYR A 580 33.08 4.85 9.82
CA TYR A 580 32.22 4.31 8.76
C TYR A 580 32.93 3.20 7.99
N LEU A 581 32.14 2.31 7.39
CA LEU A 581 32.68 1.27 6.53
C LEU A 581 32.91 1.80 5.11
N ASP A 582 34.14 1.71 4.61
CA ASP A 582 34.47 2.04 3.22
C ASP A 582 34.57 0.75 2.37
N GLN A 583 33.48 0.37 1.69
CA GLN A 583 33.39 -0.86 0.90
C GLN A 583 34.04 -0.72 -0.49
N SER A 584 34.62 -1.81 -1.01
CA SER A 584 35.39 -1.81 -2.27
C SER A 584 34.59 -1.63 -3.56
N SER A 585 33.26 -1.43 -3.50
CA SER A 585 32.36 -1.49 -4.66
C SER A 585 31.49 -0.25 -4.87
N GLY A 586 31.74 0.90 -4.21
CA GLY A 586 30.96 2.11 -4.53
C GLY A 586 31.33 3.41 -3.83
N ARG A 587 30.33 4.29 -3.69
CA ARG A 587 30.44 5.67 -3.18
C ARG A 587 29.34 5.97 -2.14
N GLY A 588 29.47 5.45 -0.93
CA GLY A 588 28.62 5.88 0.19
C GLY A 588 28.85 7.37 0.50
N VAL A 589 27.78 8.14 0.71
CA VAL A 589 27.88 9.56 1.08
C VAL A 589 27.38 9.72 2.52
N ILE A 590 28.16 10.42 3.33
CA ILE A 590 27.84 10.75 4.71
C ILE A 590 27.95 12.26 4.84
N THR A 591 26.85 12.93 5.17
CA THR A 591 26.81 14.37 5.34
C THR A 591 26.50 14.69 6.79
N VAL A 592 27.27 15.60 7.39
CA VAL A 592 27.17 15.93 8.82
C VAL A 592 26.63 17.33 8.95
N TYR A 593 25.63 17.47 9.80
CA TYR A 593 24.99 18.74 10.12
C TYR A 593 25.10 19.00 11.62
N VAL A 594 25.32 20.25 11.97
CA VAL A 594 24.97 20.79 13.29
C VAL A 594 23.74 21.65 13.09
N ASN A 595 22.62 21.25 13.70
CA ASN A 595 21.30 21.78 13.40
C ASN A 595 20.98 21.67 11.89
N ASP A 596 20.93 22.80 11.18
CA ASP A 596 20.67 22.86 9.73
C ASP A 596 21.91 23.28 8.92
N GLU A 597 23.03 23.53 9.59
CA GLU A 597 24.29 23.88 8.93
C GLU A 597 25.07 22.61 8.59
N GLN A 598 25.36 22.42 7.31
CA GLN A 598 26.25 21.35 6.87
C GLN A 598 27.68 21.68 7.29
N VAL A 599 28.22 20.93 8.25
CA VAL A 599 29.60 21.12 8.73
C VAL A 599 30.60 20.30 7.92
N ASP A 600 30.19 19.17 7.33
CA ASP A 600 31.05 18.38 6.45
C ASP A 600 30.27 17.43 5.52
N ARG A 601 30.95 16.95 4.48
CA ARG A 601 30.44 15.93 3.54
C ARG A 601 31.53 14.95 3.12
N ILE A 602 31.39 13.71 3.56
CA ILE A 602 32.29 12.59 3.30
C ILE A 602 31.77 11.77 2.13
N VAL A 603 32.66 11.37 1.23
CA VAL A 603 32.39 10.35 0.21
C VAL A 603 33.35 9.19 0.46
N ALA A 604 32.81 8.02 0.80
CA ALA A 604 33.58 6.80 1.02
C ALA A 604 34.08 6.28 -0.34
N THR A 605 35.34 6.60 -0.67
CA THR A 605 35.96 6.22 -1.95
C THR A 605 37.30 5.50 -1.79
N LYS A 606 37.73 5.20 -0.56
CA LYS A 606 39.03 4.54 -0.33
C LYS A 606 38.99 3.06 -0.73
N ASN A 607 37.80 2.45 -0.74
CA ASN A 607 37.54 1.08 -1.18
C ASN A 607 38.33 0.02 -0.37
N THR A 608 38.50 0.23 0.94
CA THR A 608 39.40 -0.58 1.78
C THR A 608 38.77 -1.85 2.34
N ASN A 609 37.44 -1.95 2.34
CA ASN A 609 36.66 -2.93 3.11
C ASN A 609 37.03 -2.93 4.60
N GLN A 610 37.28 -1.74 5.15
CA GLN A 610 37.63 -1.55 6.56
C GLN A 610 36.82 -0.38 7.16
N ILE A 611 36.76 -0.35 8.49
CA ILE A 611 36.27 0.83 9.20
C ILE A 611 37.32 1.93 9.05
N GLU A 612 36.91 3.03 8.44
CA GLU A 612 37.66 4.26 8.29
C GLU A 612 37.14 5.30 9.27
N THR A 613 37.98 6.25 9.65
CA THR A 613 37.57 7.42 10.43
C THR A 613 37.79 8.70 9.65
N HIS A 614 36.90 9.67 9.87
CA HIS A 614 37.04 11.04 9.38
C HIS A 614 36.78 12.01 10.53
N THR A 615 37.71 12.95 10.75
CA THR A 615 37.63 13.94 11.82
C THR A 615 37.39 15.32 11.25
N ILE A 616 36.32 15.96 11.71
CA ILE A 616 35.95 17.34 11.42
C ILE A 616 36.48 18.19 12.57
N GLU A 617 37.44 19.06 12.28
CA GLU A 617 38.12 19.84 13.32
C GLU A 617 37.39 21.16 13.63
N ASN A 618 37.42 21.57 14.90
CA ASN A 618 36.93 22.87 15.38
C ASN A 618 35.43 23.11 15.13
N VAL A 619 34.61 22.08 15.32
CA VAL A 619 33.15 22.21 15.29
C VAL A 619 32.70 22.94 16.56
N GLU A 620 31.93 24.00 16.39
CA GLU A 620 31.27 24.70 17.50
C GLU A 620 29.97 23.97 17.84
N LEU A 621 29.81 23.58 19.11
CA LEU A 621 28.59 22.99 19.64
C LEU A 621 28.10 23.80 20.83
N LYS A 622 26.81 24.12 20.84
CA LYS A 622 26.09 24.72 21.96
C LYS A 622 25.19 23.69 22.61
N THR A 623 24.99 23.80 23.91
CA THR A 623 24.05 22.91 24.62
C THR A 623 22.67 22.97 23.94
N GLY A 624 22.15 21.82 23.54
CA GLY A 624 20.89 21.68 22.80
C GLY A 624 21.03 21.58 21.29
N ASP A 625 22.22 21.74 20.71
CA ASP A 625 22.44 21.54 19.28
C ASP A 625 22.23 20.08 18.88
N GLU A 626 21.59 19.87 17.74
CA GLU A 626 21.46 18.55 17.13
C GLU A 626 22.69 18.27 16.28
N ILE A 627 23.29 17.10 16.47
CA ILE A 627 24.28 16.53 15.57
C ILE A 627 23.55 15.50 14.71
N ARG A 628 23.41 15.79 13.43
CA ARG A 628 22.71 14.94 12.47
C ARG A 628 23.66 14.42 11.41
N VAL A 629 23.63 13.11 11.22
CA VAL A 629 24.38 12.42 10.17
C VAL A 629 23.40 11.86 9.15
N VAL A 630 23.48 12.35 7.91
CA VAL A 630 22.67 11.90 6.79
C VAL A 630 23.52 10.98 5.92
N GLY A 631 23.15 9.71 5.87
CA GLY A 631 23.77 8.75 4.96
C GLY A 631 22.90 8.51 3.74
N SER A 632 23.53 8.39 2.57
CA SER A 632 22.85 7.93 1.36
C SER A 632 23.65 6.84 0.65
N SER A 633 22.95 5.90 0.04
CA SER A 633 23.51 4.77 -0.68
C SER A 633 23.01 4.77 -2.12
N ASP A 634 23.91 4.59 -3.09
CA ASP A 634 23.49 4.12 -4.42
C ASP A 634 23.31 2.59 -4.36
N GLN A 635 22.47 2.02 -5.24
CA GLN A 635 22.05 0.61 -5.18
C GLN A 635 23.21 -0.43 -5.16
N SER A 636 24.45 0.01 -5.40
CA SER A 636 25.69 -0.79 -5.38
C SER A 636 26.52 -0.72 -4.08
N MET A 637 26.37 0.32 -3.24
CA MET A 637 27.11 0.46 -1.97
C MET A 637 26.22 1.00 -0.86
N LEU A 638 26.18 0.23 0.22
CA LEU A 638 25.40 0.57 1.41
C LEU A 638 26.28 1.37 2.37
N THR A 639 25.91 2.63 2.62
CA THR A 639 26.51 3.48 3.64
C THR A 639 26.29 2.86 5.01
N ARG A 640 27.38 2.57 5.71
CA ARG A 640 27.36 2.03 7.07
C ARG A 640 28.20 2.87 8.02
N ILE A 641 27.62 3.17 9.18
CA ILE A 641 28.22 4.00 10.22
C ILE A 641 28.31 3.15 11.48
N ASP A 642 29.45 3.27 12.17
CA ASP A 642 29.78 2.52 13.38
C ASP A 642 29.54 3.40 14.61
N TYR A 643 30.28 4.51 14.72
CA TYR A 643 30.14 5.43 15.84
C TYR A 643 30.45 6.87 15.44
N ILE A 644 30.05 7.78 16.32
CA ILE A 644 30.57 9.14 16.39
C ILE A 644 31.37 9.31 17.68
N GLU A 645 32.45 10.08 17.63
CA GLU A 645 33.30 10.37 18.79
C GLU A 645 33.60 11.87 18.85
N ILE A 646 33.30 12.48 20.00
CA ILE A 646 33.42 13.92 20.24
C ILE A 646 34.57 14.18 21.20
N ALA A 647 35.61 14.88 20.72
CA ALA A 647 36.77 15.26 21.52
C ALA A 647 36.76 16.78 21.76
N VAL A 648 36.48 17.20 23.00
CA VAL A 648 36.47 18.62 23.40
C VAL A 648 37.89 19.20 23.46
N LYS A 649 38.04 20.49 23.13
CA LYS A 649 39.32 21.20 23.08
C LYS A 649 39.61 22.07 24.30
#